data_AF-A0A511KHX8-F1
#
_entry.id   AF-A0A511KHX8-F1
#
_cell.length_a   1.000
_cell.length_b   1.000
_cell.length_c   1.000
_cell.angle_alpha   90.00
_cell.angle_beta   90.00
_cell.angle_gamma   90.00
#
_symmetry.space_group_name_H-M   'P 1'
#
loop_
_entity.id
_entity.type
_entity.pdbx_description
1 polymer ?
#
loop_
_entity_poly.entity_id
_entity_poly.type
_entity_poly.pdbx_seq_one_letter_code
_entity_poly.pdbx_strand_id
1 'polypeptide(L)'
;MAVPLPIPTTPLSSLLNLDDFERSAEATLKPKSWAYYASAADDGWTAEQSKAIWQYVRFRPRVLRDVGNHVDMRVQIAGIESRLPFMVSPAAMGKLAHKDGELCIVKGAGRVGIPYAPSNHASVSHHHLASAALPSQPLFFQLYVHRERWRSEKQLAEAKELGHKAVIVTVDVAVPGNRELDLRTGLDENTVLLANPGIEVGKKAFAMATTSATIDASLSWKDLDWVKKASGGLAVLVKGIHTVEDAILAEQYGADGIFLSNHGGRQVNTASTPLEVLLEIRQSAPHLLASPFRFTVILDGGLRRGTDIVKALCLGAHACSLGRPFMYSLVYGEDGVEKVARVLEEEVVRCSTMTVNGKAPAPNGISASAYSDKRRQLVSLVDSLRSAGASTEIDLPRIADIGNQSAGKSSLVEAIGGIKVPRDAGTCTRCPMEIRLRSSPGEWTCRVFLRFETDVSGRAIESVREVPFGDAVTDPNAVEAILRRAQLAILNPQNFDKKFFLNLSDDEVMQAKSDPAAAGLEKQLSFSQNLICIDVTGPVTDLAFLDLPGIISNSDEPDDITLIENMVRQSITGNCLILLTITIRDDFQNQKAVLLAKEADPEGKRTIGVLTKPDTLQTGEHPSWLDLLENRRHHLTNGYFVTKQPAPEDLKKNLTYKKAREAEKQFFATSQPWKSLEAGTQRHLGTDHLTSFLSDRLGRYIAEKLPKIQVDLAASIAQVTAAIDALPPPPSSDPTTEICTRIAAVQHNLDQLVQGSSALAHLIQAKNREDRRFMNALRATKPLFIPFEANEEDEIKTWESKAVSSSADNLPAPTTPLRMTPDQLRAHIQESFCSLSIIISDTVEYMRTPVSKSVNQLVEQHFGASLNEELRSIASMTTAEVLEGLFVRAAARLDENLKLDRIPYTQNEHYFVSTRDAVLAKLRSARASKNGGGKIVQTADGRESAYTVSIALAQLSAMGFQGLKEEDLEKLLPADPYETELEAAAQASAYWTVAYKRTIDNVPLIIDASVIRPLPHAISEALHGRLLSGGSQELERLVAESPELAEQRVELNLRKKRLDEVKKVLFAYGR
;
A
#
# COMPACT_ATOMS: atom_id res chain seq x y z
N MET A 1 49.23 28.10 24.79
CA MET A 1 48.97 29.41 24.15
C MET A 1 47.72 29.28 23.31
N ALA A 2 46.65 30.01 23.60
CA ALA A 2 45.41 29.95 22.83
C ALA A 2 45.64 30.56 21.44
N VAL A 3 45.38 29.78 20.39
CA VAL A 3 45.40 30.30 19.01
C VAL A 3 44.28 31.34 18.92
N PRO A 4 44.56 32.60 18.50
CA PRO A 4 43.53 33.63 18.39
C PRO A 4 42.42 33.17 17.45
N LEU A 5 41.17 33.34 17.88
CA LEU A 5 40.02 33.04 17.06
C LEU A 5 39.97 34.02 15.89
N PRO A 6 39.55 33.56 14.69
CA PRO A 6 39.39 34.45 13.54
C PRO A 6 38.37 35.54 13.86
N ILE A 7 38.73 36.80 13.59
CA ILE A 7 37.85 37.95 13.79
C ILE A 7 37.06 38.16 12.49
N PRO A 8 35.72 38.30 12.55
CA PRO A 8 34.92 38.56 11.36
C PRO A 8 35.36 39.86 10.68
N THR A 9 35.53 39.81 9.35
CA THR A 9 35.91 41.00 8.56
C THR A 9 34.75 41.94 8.29
N THR A 10 33.52 41.44 8.40
CA THR A 10 32.29 42.19 8.16
C THR A 10 31.85 42.88 9.46
N PRO A 11 31.60 44.20 9.49
CA PRO A 11 31.11 44.87 10.69
C PRO A 11 29.72 44.37 11.09
N LEU A 12 29.48 44.14 12.39
CA LEU A 12 28.18 43.69 12.91
C LEU A 12 27.01 44.62 12.52
N SER A 13 27.28 45.93 12.42
CA SER A 13 26.30 46.93 11.99
C SER A 13 25.82 46.77 10.54
N SER A 14 26.60 46.07 9.70
CA SER A 14 26.27 45.82 8.29
C SER A 14 25.43 44.55 8.06
N LEU A 15 25.22 43.74 9.10
CA LEU A 15 24.40 42.54 9.01
C LEU A 15 22.92 42.90 9.20
N LEU A 16 22.12 42.70 8.14
CA LEU A 16 20.73 43.15 8.05
C LEU A 16 19.72 42.01 8.21
N ASN A 17 20.12 40.77 7.92
CA ASN A 17 19.26 39.59 7.99
C ASN A 17 20.08 38.34 8.42
N LEU A 18 19.40 37.22 8.65
CA LEU A 18 20.03 35.99 9.15
C LEU A 18 20.96 35.30 8.14
N ASP A 19 20.79 35.54 6.84
CA ASP A 19 21.69 34.99 5.81
C ASP A 19 23.02 35.75 5.78
N ASP A 20 23.05 37.01 6.18
CA ASP A 20 24.30 37.78 6.35
C ASP A 20 25.18 37.17 7.46
N PHE A 21 24.56 36.71 8.56
CA PHE A 21 25.25 35.99 9.62
C PHE A 21 25.80 34.64 9.15
N GLU A 22 25.02 33.88 8.36
CA GLU A 22 25.47 32.61 7.77
C GLU A 22 26.70 32.82 6.87
N ARG A 23 26.65 33.78 5.95
CA ARG A 23 27.77 34.11 5.05
C ARG A 23 29.01 34.61 5.81
N SER A 24 28.79 35.44 6.83
CA SER A 24 29.89 35.92 7.67
C SER A 24 30.53 34.79 8.48
N ALA A 25 29.72 33.86 9.00
CA ALA A 25 30.23 32.71 9.73
C ALA A 25 31.01 31.76 8.81
N GLU A 26 30.52 31.51 7.59
CA GLU A 26 31.24 30.72 6.58
C GLU A 26 32.61 31.29 6.25
N ALA A 27 32.70 32.61 6.08
CA ALA A 27 33.95 33.29 5.79
C ALA A 27 34.92 33.35 6.99
N THR A 28 34.42 33.24 8.21
CA THR A 28 35.21 33.43 9.45
C THR A 28 35.62 32.10 10.09
N LEU A 29 34.73 31.11 10.11
CA LEU A 29 34.93 29.86 10.80
C LEU A 29 36.00 29.00 10.11
N LYS A 30 36.74 28.24 10.91
CA LYS A 30 37.62 27.20 10.36
C LYS A 30 36.76 26.19 9.57
N PRO A 31 37.28 25.60 8.48
CA PRO A 31 36.51 24.66 7.65
C PRO A 31 35.79 23.56 8.43
N LYS A 32 36.45 23.00 9.46
CA LYS A 32 35.87 21.98 10.35
C LYS A 32 34.76 22.51 11.26
N SER A 33 34.91 23.73 11.80
CA SER A 33 33.87 24.37 12.61
C SER A 33 32.65 24.72 11.76
N TRP A 34 32.88 25.23 10.54
CA TRP A 34 31.82 25.51 9.58
C TRP A 34 31.06 24.24 9.20
N ALA A 35 31.79 23.17 8.84
CA ALA A 35 31.19 21.88 8.51
C ALA A 35 30.25 21.39 9.62
N TYR A 36 30.69 21.42 10.88
CA TYR A 36 29.85 20.96 11.99
C TYR A 36 28.51 21.72 12.11
N TYR A 37 28.50 23.05 11.91
CA TYR A 37 27.26 23.85 11.95
C TYR A 37 26.41 23.73 10.69
N ALA A 38 27.04 23.78 9.51
CA ALA A 38 26.37 23.82 8.22
C ALA A 38 25.88 22.45 7.75
N SER A 39 26.57 21.36 8.11
CA SER A 39 26.29 20.02 7.59
C SER A 39 24.85 19.57 7.82
N ALA A 40 24.34 18.85 6.83
CA ALA A 40 23.06 18.16 6.77
C ALA A 40 23.28 16.70 6.33
N ALA A 41 22.22 15.89 6.27
CA ALA A 41 22.27 14.51 5.80
C ALA A 41 22.42 14.45 4.28
N ASP A 42 23.26 13.52 3.83
CA ASP A 42 23.58 13.22 2.43
C ASP A 42 23.96 14.48 1.63
N ASP A 43 23.21 14.80 0.58
CA ASP A 43 23.43 15.97 -0.27
C ASP A 43 22.86 17.29 0.30
N GLY A 44 22.19 17.24 1.45
CA GLY A 44 21.62 18.41 2.13
C GLY A 44 20.29 18.91 1.59
N TRP A 45 19.63 18.17 0.69
CA TRP A 45 18.37 18.59 0.05
C TRP A 45 17.28 19.00 1.06
N THR A 46 17.03 18.21 2.11
CA THR A 46 16.00 18.57 3.13
C THR A 46 16.31 19.89 3.83
N ALA A 47 17.60 20.18 4.08
CA ALA A 47 17.99 21.43 4.71
C ALA A 47 17.72 22.63 3.80
N GLU A 48 17.92 22.48 2.48
CA GLU A 48 17.59 23.50 1.49
C GLU A 48 16.07 23.69 1.37
N GLN A 49 15.30 22.61 1.26
CA GLN A 49 13.83 22.70 1.17
C GLN A 49 13.20 23.33 2.41
N SER A 50 13.73 23.02 3.60
CA SER A 50 13.28 23.63 4.85
C SER A 50 13.43 25.16 4.82
N LYS A 51 14.45 25.71 4.13
CA LYS A 51 14.59 27.16 3.90
C LYS A 51 13.66 27.65 2.78
N ALA A 52 13.59 26.93 1.65
CA ALA A 52 12.88 27.37 0.44
C ALA A 52 11.36 27.43 0.63
N ILE A 53 10.78 26.54 1.42
CA ILE A 53 9.32 26.37 1.55
C ILE A 53 8.59 27.65 1.99
N TRP A 54 9.25 28.51 2.77
CA TRP A 54 8.67 29.77 3.26
C TRP A 54 8.29 30.75 2.15
N GLN A 55 8.87 30.61 0.94
CA GLN A 55 8.56 31.44 -0.22
C GLN A 55 7.18 31.13 -0.82
N TYR A 56 6.65 29.93 -0.57
CA TYR A 56 5.34 29.50 -1.09
C TYR A 56 4.18 29.96 -0.20
N VAL A 57 4.45 30.34 1.06
CA VAL A 57 3.44 30.88 1.98
C VAL A 57 3.40 32.41 1.92
N ARG A 58 2.24 32.96 1.57
CA ARG A 58 2.02 34.41 1.36
C ARG A 58 1.02 34.99 2.35
N PHE A 59 1.25 36.22 2.77
CA PHE A 59 0.26 36.97 3.57
C PHE A 59 -0.90 37.46 2.70
N ARG A 60 -2.07 37.57 3.33
CA ARG A 60 -3.23 38.30 2.81
C ARG A 60 -3.46 39.54 3.70
N PRO A 61 -2.68 40.62 3.52
CA PRO A 61 -2.76 41.79 4.39
C PRO A 61 -4.16 42.40 4.34
N ARG A 62 -4.66 42.84 5.49
CA ARG A 62 -5.94 43.54 5.60
C ARG A 62 -5.68 45.04 5.65
N VAL A 63 -6.31 45.79 4.73
CA VAL A 63 -6.19 47.25 4.67
C VAL A 63 -7.10 47.94 5.70
N LEU A 64 -6.78 49.19 6.06
CA LEU A 64 -7.56 50.04 6.98
C LEU A 64 -7.79 49.43 8.38
N ARG A 65 -6.74 48.80 8.94
CA ARG A 65 -6.72 48.36 10.36
C ARG A 65 -6.03 49.41 11.21
N ASP A 66 -6.59 49.69 12.39
CA ASP A 66 -5.94 50.57 13.37
C ASP A 66 -4.70 49.87 13.94
N VAL A 67 -3.55 50.48 13.69
CA VAL A 67 -2.23 50.01 14.12
C VAL A 67 -1.53 51.04 15.01
N GLY A 68 -2.27 52.05 15.50
CA GLY A 68 -1.74 53.13 16.33
C GLY A 68 -1.30 52.68 17.73
N ASN A 69 -1.76 51.52 18.19
CA ASN A 69 -1.38 50.92 19.48
C ASN A 69 -0.19 49.94 19.32
N HIS A 70 0.69 49.88 20.33
CA HIS A 70 1.82 48.96 20.39
C HIS A 70 1.38 47.50 20.17
N VAL A 71 2.08 46.77 19.28
CA VAL A 71 1.91 45.33 19.06
C VAL A 71 2.41 44.57 20.30
N ASP A 72 1.52 43.82 20.96
CA ASP A 72 1.94 42.89 22.01
C ASP A 72 2.46 41.60 21.39
N MET A 73 3.75 41.33 21.60
CA MET A 73 4.45 40.16 21.04
C MET A 73 4.65 39.04 22.07
N ARG A 74 4.15 39.22 23.30
CA ARG A 74 4.32 38.22 24.35
C ARG A 74 3.54 36.95 24.03
N VAL A 75 4.17 35.81 24.26
CA VAL A 75 3.57 34.48 24.08
C VAL A 75 3.83 33.59 25.29
N GLN A 76 3.10 32.48 25.36
CA GLN A 76 3.30 31.43 26.34
C GLN A 76 3.93 30.22 25.66
N ILE A 77 5.06 29.77 26.19
CA ILE A 77 5.81 28.60 25.71
C ILE A 77 5.88 27.60 26.86
N ALA A 78 5.11 26.52 26.79
CA ALA A 78 5.02 25.50 27.85
C ALA A 78 4.68 26.10 29.23
N GLY A 79 3.73 27.06 29.25
CA GLY A 79 3.32 27.77 30.46
C GLY A 79 4.30 28.83 30.96
N ILE A 80 5.36 29.13 30.20
CA ILE A 80 6.34 30.17 30.52
C ILE A 80 6.15 31.37 29.58
N GLU A 81 6.09 32.58 30.16
CA GLU A 81 6.01 33.82 29.38
C GLU A 81 7.33 34.10 28.65
N SER A 82 7.23 34.39 27.35
CA SER A 82 8.32 34.87 26.51
C SER A 82 7.97 36.24 25.94
N ARG A 83 8.93 37.16 25.90
CA ARG A 83 8.71 38.53 25.38
C ARG A 83 8.43 38.54 23.87
N LEU A 84 9.03 37.60 23.15
CA LEU A 84 8.91 37.47 21.70
C LEU A 84 8.40 36.07 21.33
N PRO A 85 7.76 35.90 20.17
CA PRO A 85 7.17 34.63 19.73
C PRO A 85 8.21 33.63 19.22
N PHE A 86 9.47 33.75 19.66
CA PHE A 86 10.53 32.84 19.30
C PHE A 86 11.53 32.66 20.45
N MET A 87 12.26 31.54 20.39
CA MET A 87 13.33 31.20 21.32
C MET A 87 14.58 30.69 20.59
N VAL A 88 15.69 30.53 21.32
CA VAL A 88 16.90 29.91 20.78
C VAL A 88 16.80 28.38 20.91
N SER A 89 16.86 27.67 19.77
CA SER A 89 16.75 26.21 19.71
C SER A 89 17.94 25.52 20.38
N PRO A 90 17.74 24.26 20.82
CA PRO A 90 18.85 23.43 21.24
C PRO A 90 19.88 23.23 20.13
N ALA A 91 21.09 23.67 20.41
CA ALA A 91 22.29 23.46 19.63
C ALA A 91 23.50 23.43 20.58
N ALA A 92 24.57 22.76 20.16
CA ALA A 92 25.73 22.47 20.98
C ALA A 92 27.04 22.85 20.28
N MET A 93 28.15 22.74 21.02
CA MET A 93 29.51 23.02 20.55
C MET A 93 29.72 24.48 20.13
N GLY A 94 29.19 25.43 20.91
CA GLY A 94 29.39 26.87 20.72
C GLY A 94 30.87 27.30 20.72
N LYS A 95 31.72 26.56 21.43
CA LYS A 95 33.17 26.81 21.48
C LYS A 95 33.91 26.64 20.16
N LEU A 96 33.27 26.01 19.17
CA LEU A 96 33.82 25.94 17.80
C LEU A 96 33.84 27.29 17.08
N ALA A 97 33.00 28.24 17.52
CA ALA A 97 32.90 29.59 16.96
C ALA A 97 33.44 30.68 17.89
N HIS A 98 33.26 30.55 19.21
CA HIS A 98 33.69 31.57 20.17
C HIS A 98 34.18 30.95 21.47
N LYS A 99 35.23 31.50 22.09
CA LYS A 99 35.83 30.96 23.32
C LYS A 99 34.84 30.79 24.48
N ASP A 100 33.85 31.67 24.56
CA ASP A 100 32.81 31.66 25.61
C ASP A 100 31.61 30.77 25.23
N GLY A 101 31.56 30.27 23.99
CA GLY A 101 30.56 29.33 23.49
C GLY A 101 29.12 29.72 23.83
N GLU A 102 28.37 28.78 24.41
CA GLU A 102 26.97 28.95 24.76
C GLU A 102 26.71 30.04 25.82
N LEU A 103 27.73 30.55 26.54
CA LEU A 103 27.57 31.71 27.42
C LEU A 103 27.16 32.97 26.65
N CYS A 104 27.66 33.13 25.43
CA CYS A 104 27.24 34.24 24.56
C CYS A 104 25.74 34.14 24.24
N ILE A 105 25.23 32.92 24.06
CA ILE A 105 23.81 32.66 23.78
C ILE A 105 22.96 33.01 25.00
N VAL A 106 23.33 32.51 26.18
CA VAL A 106 22.61 32.80 27.44
C VAL A 106 22.50 34.30 27.63
N LYS A 107 23.62 35.03 27.59
CA LYS A 107 23.63 36.47 27.88
C LYS A 107 22.88 37.27 26.81
N GLY A 108 23.13 36.99 25.53
CA GLY A 108 22.46 37.68 24.42
C GLY A 108 20.95 37.45 24.39
N ALA A 109 20.50 36.21 24.59
CA ALA A 109 19.07 35.88 24.70
C ALA A 109 18.43 36.54 25.93
N GLY A 110 19.16 36.60 27.05
CA GLY A 110 18.73 37.25 28.29
C GLY A 110 18.47 38.76 28.12
N ARG A 111 19.39 39.49 27.45
CA ARG A 111 19.23 40.93 27.15
C ARG A 111 17.97 41.24 26.33
N VAL A 112 17.58 40.31 25.45
CA VAL A 112 16.40 40.45 24.59
C VAL A 112 15.15 39.82 25.24
N GLY A 113 15.28 39.09 26.34
CA GLY A 113 14.15 38.51 27.08
C GLY A 113 13.48 37.33 26.35
N ILE A 114 14.26 36.52 25.64
CA ILE A 114 13.78 35.29 24.98
C ILE A 114 14.35 34.03 25.67
N PRO A 115 13.59 32.91 25.70
CA PRO A 115 14.10 31.66 26.23
C PRO A 115 15.29 31.10 25.44
N TYR A 116 16.14 30.34 26.11
CA TYR A 116 17.19 29.53 25.49
C TYR A 116 17.11 28.10 26.01
N ALA A 117 17.22 27.12 25.11
CA ALA A 117 17.31 25.72 25.46
C ALA A 117 18.73 25.16 25.25
N PRO A 118 19.65 25.25 26.23
CA PRO A 118 20.93 24.56 26.14
C PRO A 118 20.80 23.03 26.01
N SER A 119 21.67 22.44 25.20
CA SER A 119 21.82 21.00 25.02
C SER A 119 22.60 20.36 26.16
N ASN A 120 22.24 19.13 26.57
CA ASN A 120 23.07 18.34 27.47
C ASN A 120 24.46 17.97 26.89
N HIS A 121 24.71 18.29 25.60
CA HIS A 121 26.01 18.23 24.94
C HIS A 121 26.67 19.61 24.72
N ALA A 122 26.20 20.67 25.38
CA ALA A 122 26.80 22.01 25.29
C ALA A 122 28.28 22.00 25.69
N SER A 123 29.09 22.85 25.05
CA SER A 123 30.52 22.98 25.34
C SER A 123 30.84 23.79 26.62
N VAL A 124 29.80 24.30 27.27
CA VAL A 124 29.82 24.97 28.57
C VAL A 124 28.89 24.22 29.51
N SER A 125 29.32 23.99 30.75
CA SER A 125 28.51 23.28 31.76
C SER A 125 27.22 24.02 32.09
N HIS A 126 26.14 23.28 32.33
CA HIS A 126 24.85 23.85 32.71
C HIS A 126 24.90 24.71 33.97
N HIS A 127 25.80 24.40 34.92
CA HIS A 127 26.01 25.24 36.10
C HIS A 127 26.49 26.64 35.73
N HIS A 128 27.46 26.77 34.82
CA HIS A 128 27.93 28.08 34.35
C HIS A 128 26.87 28.80 33.51
N LEU A 129 26.11 28.07 32.68
CA LEU A 129 25.02 28.64 31.91
C LEU A 129 23.91 29.19 32.82
N ALA A 130 23.48 28.44 33.82
CA ALA A 130 22.48 28.86 34.80
C ALA A 130 22.97 30.06 35.62
N SER A 131 24.24 30.07 36.02
CA SER A 131 24.85 31.19 36.75
C SER A 131 24.94 32.48 35.93
N ALA A 132 25.03 32.37 34.60
CA ALA A 132 25.11 33.51 33.69
C ALA A 132 23.73 34.02 33.23
N ALA A 133 22.65 33.26 33.47
CA ALA A 133 21.31 33.65 33.08
C ALA A 133 20.77 34.76 33.99
N LEU A 134 19.97 35.65 33.42
CA LEU A 134 19.25 36.66 34.21
C LEU A 134 18.15 35.97 35.06
N PRO A 135 17.80 36.48 36.26
CA PRO A 135 16.78 35.86 37.10
C PRO A 135 15.41 35.67 36.42
N SER A 136 15.07 36.55 35.48
CA SER A 136 13.82 36.50 34.70
C SER A 136 13.93 35.72 33.39
N GLN A 137 15.11 35.19 33.05
CA GLN A 137 15.36 34.49 31.78
C GLN A 137 15.03 33.00 31.92
N PRO A 138 14.09 32.47 31.11
CA PRO A 138 13.83 31.03 31.10
C PRO A 138 14.94 30.26 30.39
N LEU A 139 15.53 29.29 31.10
CA LEU A 139 16.37 28.25 30.50
C LEU A 139 15.59 26.94 30.42
N PHE A 140 15.60 26.30 29.25
CA PHE A 140 15.04 24.97 29.03
C PHE A 140 16.19 23.96 28.90
N PHE A 141 15.96 22.68 29.18
CA PHE A 141 17.00 21.66 29.15
C PHE A 141 16.74 20.65 28.03
N GLN A 142 17.58 20.58 27.00
CA GLN A 142 17.45 19.53 26.01
C GLN A 142 18.15 18.24 26.48
N LEU A 143 17.41 17.15 26.49
CA LEU A 143 17.86 15.80 26.82
C LEU A 143 17.95 14.94 25.55
N TYR A 144 19.15 14.43 25.27
CA TYR A 144 19.33 13.19 24.52
C TYR A 144 19.34 12.03 25.51
N VAL A 145 18.40 11.09 25.38
CA VAL A 145 18.23 10.00 26.35
C VAL A 145 19.42 9.06 26.30
N HIS A 146 20.11 8.93 27.43
CA HIS A 146 21.24 8.02 27.57
C HIS A 146 20.76 6.57 27.73
N ARG A 147 21.43 5.62 27.08
CA ARG A 147 21.15 4.16 27.16
C ARG A 147 21.10 3.63 28.59
N GLU A 148 22.02 4.10 29.43
CA GLU A 148 21.92 3.94 30.88
C GLU A 148 20.99 5.00 31.47
N ARG A 149 19.73 4.63 31.70
CA ARG A 149 18.64 5.55 32.10
C ARG A 149 18.96 6.39 33.35
N TRP A 150 19.64 5.81 34.34
CA TRP A 150 20.06 6.51 35.58
C TRP A 150 20.91 7.77 35.33
N ARG A 151 21.67 7.82 34.23
CA ARG A 151 22.45 9.03 33.88
C ARG A 151 21.55 10.17 33.43
N SER A 152 20.52 9.85 32.65
CA SER A 152 19.49 10.81 32.24
C SER A 152 18.71 11.32 33.46
N GLU A 153 18.38 10.43 34.41
CA GLU A 153 17.72 10.82 35.68
C GLU A 153 18.58 11.81 36.47
N LYS A 154 19.88 11.55 36.59
CA LYS A 154 20.81 12.47 37.25
C LYS A 154 20.87 13.83 36.55
N GLN A 155 20.93 13.84 35.22
CA GLN A 155 20.93 15.08 34.42
C GLN A 155 19.62 15.88 34.57
N LEU A 156 18.48 15.19 34.60
CA LEU A 156 17.17 15.82 34.80
C LEU A 156 17.02 16.40 36.21
N ALA A 157 17.52 15.70 37.24
CA ALA A 157 17.57 16.21 38.60
C ALA A 157 18.45 17.48 38.69
N GLU A 158 19.65 17.44 38.11
CA GLU A 158 20.55 18.59 38.06
C GLU A 158 19.92 19.78 37.29
N ALA A 159 19.26 19.53 36.16
CA ALA A 159 18.58 20.57 35.41
C ALA A 159 17.50 21.28 36.25
N LYS A 160 16.73 20.51 37.03
CA LYS A 160 15.73 21.04 37.96
C LYS A 160 16.36 21.86 39.09
N GLU A 161 17.44 21.36 39.70
CA GLU A 161 18.17 22.07 40.76
C GLU A 161 18.75 23.42 40.26
N LEU A 162 19.23 23.44 39.03
CA LEU A 162 19.73 24.65 38.36
C LEU A 162 18.61 25.60 37.87
N GLY A 163 17.34 25.26 38.11
CA GLY A 163 16.21 26.15 37.86
C GLY A 163 15.70 26.17 36.40
N HIS A 164 16.06 25.18 35.59
CA HIS A 164 15.48 25.05 34.24
C HIS A 164 13.95 24.91 34.33
N LYS A 165 13.23 25.42 33.33
CA LYS A 165 11.75 25.53 33.35
C LYS A 165 11.03 24.43 32.61
N ALA A 166 11.68 23.81 31.63
CA ALA A 166 11.13 22.72 30.84
C ALA A 166 12.25 21.80 30.35
N VAL A 167 11.88 20.58 29.97
CA VAL A 167 12.73 19.56 29.39
C VAL A 167 12.31 19.34 27.94
N ILE A 168 13.26 19.35 27.02
CA ILE A 168 13.05 19.04 25.61
C ILE A 168 13.69 17.69 25.32
N VAL A 169 12.87 16.65 25.20
CA VAL A 169 13.32 15.28 24.94
C VAL A 169 13.48 15.09 23.45
N THR A 170 14.67 14.75 22.99
CA THR A 170 14.97 14.55 21.57
C THR A 170 14.79 13.09 21.17
N VAL A 171 13.96 12.81 20.17
CA VAL A 171 13.54 11.43 19.83
C VAL A 171 13.92 10.95 18.42
N ASP A 172 14.30 11.84 17.51
CA ASP A 172 14.59 11.51 16.09
C ASP A 172 16.08 11.29 15.79
N VAL A 173 16.89 11.00 16.82
CA VAL A 173 18.34 10.76 16.70
C VAL A 173 18.69 9.35 17.18
N ALA A 174 17.87 8.36 16.82
CA ALA A 174 18.14 6.96 17.11
C ALA A 174 19.37 6.44 16.36
N VAL A 175 19.59 6.93 15.14
CA VAL A 175 20.75 6.64 14.29
C VAL A 175 21.28 7.98 13.76
N PRO A 176 22.61 8.22 13.79
CA PRO A 176 23.18 9.46 13.27
C PRO A 176 23.05 9.50 11.74
N GLY A 177 22.58 10.63 11.21
CA GLY A 177 22.55 10.86 9.77
C GLY A 177 23.93 10.88 9.10
N ASN A 178 23.98 10.51 7.82
CA ASN A 178 25.19 10.53 7.00
C ASN A 178 25.57 11.97 6.62
N ARG A 179 26.51 12.57 7.36
CA ARG A 179 26.90 13.98 7.17
C ARG A 179 28.14 14.10 6.29
N GLU A 180 27.96 14.18 4.97
CA GLU A 180 29.07 14.17 4.01
C GLU A 180 30.05 15.34 4.17
N LEU A 181 29.57 16.55 4.51
CA LEU A 181 30.43 17.72 4.71
C LEU A 181 31.37 17.53 5.91
N ASP A 182 30.92 16.87 6.97
CA ASP A 182 31.75 16.52 8.12
C ASP A 182 32.84 15.51 7.73
N LEU A 183 32.48 14.50 6.91
CA LEU A 183 33.41 13.49 6.41
C LEU A 183 34.47 14.10 5.47
N ARG A 184 34.06 14.97 4.54
CA ARG A 184 34.94 15.62 3.55
C ARG A 184 35.94 16.57 4.19
N THR A 185 35.58 17.25 5.28
CA THR A 185 36.48 18.19 5.97
C THR A 185 37.43 17.52 6.97
N GLY A 186 37.36 16.19 7.11
CA GLY A 186 38.27 15.41 7.95
C GLY A 186 38.21 15.84 9.42
N LEU A 187 36.99 16.05 9.94
CA LEU A 187 36.75 16.38 11.34
C LEU A 187 37.38 15.29 12.23
N ASP A 188 38.57 15.58 12.77
CA ASP A 188 39.41 14.66 13.52
C ASP A 188 39.23 14.85 15.03
N GLU A 189 39.61 13.82 15.81
CA GLU A 189 39.48 13.77 17.28
C GLU A 189 39.99 15.04 17.99
N ASN A 190 41.06 15.66 17.45
CA ASN A 190 41.67 16.88 17.99
C ASN A 190 40.74 18.11 17.95
N THR A 191 39.88 18.23 16.93
CA THR A 191 38.98 19.38 16.79
C THR A 191 37.85 19.35 17.82
N VAL A 192 37.38 18.15 18.17
CA VAL A 192 36.36 17.93 19.21
C VAL A 192 36.95 18.11 20.62
N LEU A 193 38.18 17.64 20.84
CA LEU A 193 38.94 17.83 22.08
C LEU A 193 39.21 19.31 22.37
N LEU A 194 39.49 20.13 21.35
CA LEU A 194 39.66 21.59 21.49
C LEU A 194 38.39 22.30 21.97
N ALA A 195 37.20 21.79 21.61
CA ALA A 195 35.93 22.34 22.10
C ALA A 195 35.62 21.91 23.55
N ASN A 196 36.22 20.82 24.04
CA ASN A 196 35.95 20.21 25.35
C ASN A 196 37.24 19.77 26.08
N PRO A 197 38.02 20.71 26.65
CA PRO A 197 39.20 20.37 27.43
C PRO A 197 38.78 19.62 28.72
N GLY A 198 39.02 18.30 28.77
CA GLY A 198 38.72 17.45 29.94
C GLY A 198 38.15 16.06 29.65
N ILE A 199 37.93 15.70 28.37
CA ILE A 199 37.45 14.36 27.98
C ILE A 199 38.65 13.45 27.67
N GLU A 200 38.82 12.32 28.37
CA GLU A 200 39.80 11.28 28.03
C GLU A 200 39.40 10.58 26.72
N VAL A 201 40.28 10.60 25.71
CA VAL A 201 40.00 10.09 24.37
C VAL A 201 40.91 8.90 24.04
N GLY A 202 40.30 7.72 23.89
CA GLY A 202 40.84 6.61 23.10
C GLY A 202 40.15 6.55 21.73
N LYS A 203 40.77 5.87 20.76
CA LYS A 203 40.40 5.71 19.33
C LYS A 203 38.91 5.40 18.98
N LYS A 204 38.05 5.19 19.97
CA LYS A 204 36.58 5.10 19.85
C LYS A 204 35.88 6.48 19.87
N ALA A 205 36.62 7.59 19.98
CA ALA A 205 36.08 8.90 20.26
C ALA A 205 35.40 9.62 19.07
N PHE A 206 35.65 9.21 17.83
CA PHE A 206 34.89 9.70 16.67
C PHE A 206 33.39 9.35 16.79
N ALA A 207 33.07 8.12 17.26
CA ALA A 207 31.70 7.67 17.52
C ALA A 207 31.07 8.28 18.79
N MET A 208 31.89 8.76 19.74
CA MET A 208 31.42 9.48 20.93
C MET A 208 31.09 10.95 20.62
N ALA A 209 31.85 11.59 19.74
CA ALA A 209 31.58 12.97 19.27
C ALA A 209 30.33 13.05 18.38
N THR A 210 29.95 11.92 17.76
CA THR A 210 28.72 11.75 16.98
C THR A 210 27.77 10.74 17.65
N THR A 211 27.63 10.83 18.98
CA THR A 211 26.45 10.41 19.79
C THR A 211 25.55 9.29 19.23
N SER A 212 26.08 8.10 18.94
CA SER A 212 25.24 6.91 18.67
C SER A 212 25.47 5.80 19.70
N ALA A 213 26.68 5.68 20.26
CA ALA A 213 26.97 4.61 21.21
C ALA A 213 26.29 4.79 22.58
N THR A 214 25.97 6.03 22.96
CA THR A 214 25.42 6.38 24.28
C THR A 214 23.95 6.78 24.26
N ILE A 215 23.40 7.16 23.09
CA ILE A 215 21.97 7.48 22.94
C ILE A 215 21.19 6.17 22.89
N ASP A 216 20.04 6.14 23.57
CA ASP A 216 19.17 4.97 23.57
C ASP A 216 18.36 4.88 22.27
N ALA A 217 18.83 4.06 21.32
CA ALA A 217 18.10 3.78 20.08
C ALA A 217 16.82 2.94 20.28
N SER A 218 16.56 2.43 21.49
CA SER A 218 15.35 1.66 21.82
C SER A 218 14.21 2.51 22.40
N LEU A 219 14.37 3.84 22.43
CA LEU A 219 13.37 4.76 22.96
C LEU A 219 12.01 4.60 22.24
N SER A 220 10.94 4.55 23.03
CA SER A 220 9.56 4.40 22.54
C SER A 220 8.62 5.36 23.26
N TRP A 221 7.40 5.51 22.75
CA TRP A 221 6.37 6.36 23.37
C TRP A 221 6.08 6.03 24.84
N LYS A 222 6.22 4.76 25.24
CA LYS A 222 6.02 4.30 26.63
C LYS A 222 7.04 4.90 27.60
N ASP A 223 8.23 5.25 27.11
CA ASP A 223 9.29 5.83 27.93
C ASP A 223 8.99 7.27 28.36
N LEU A 224 8.03 7.94 27.71
CA LEU A 224 7.68 9.32 28.05
C LEU A 224 7.16 9.45 29.49
N ASP A 225 6.41 8.45 30.00
CA ASP A 225 5.96 8.41 31.40
C ASP A 225 7.14 8.39 32.38
N TRP A 226 8.19 7.61 32.07
CA TRP A 226 9.43 7.61 32.84
C TRP A 226 10.13 8.96 32.78
N VAL A 227 10.25 9.58 31.59
CA VAL A 227 10.88 10.90 31.45
C VAL A 227 10.13 11.95 32.27
N LYS A 228 8.79 11.94 32.24
CA LYS A 228 7.96 12.85 33.04
C LYS A 228 8.20 12.69 34.54
N LYS A 229 8.28 11.45 35.03
CA LYS A 229 8.60 11.18 36.44
C LYS A 229 10.01 11.66 36.79
N ALA A 230 11.01 11.31 35.97
CA ALA A 230 12.40 11.69 36.17
C ALA A 230 12.62 13.21 36.08
N SER A 231 11.82 13.92 35.29
CA SER A 231 11.85 15.38 35.15
C SER A 231 11.34 16.12 36.39
N GLY A 232 10.76 15.41 37.37
CA GLY A 232 10.40 15.95 38.67
C GLY A 232 9.38 17.09 38.63
N GLY A 233 8.49 17.11 37.64
CA GLY A 233 7.44 18.13 37.48
C GLY A 233 7.78 19.29 36.54
N LEU A 234 8.95 19.28 35.89
CA LEU A 234 9.21 20.17 34.76
C LEU A 234 8.31 19.79 33.57
N ALA A 235 7.87 20.80 32.79
CA ALA A 235 7.13 20.55 31.56
C ALA A 235 8.00 19.77 30.56
N VAL A 236 7.43 18.75 29.92
CA VAL A 236 8.15 17.85 28.99
C VAL A 236 7.64 18.06 27.57
N LEU A 237 8.54 18.54 26.71
CA LEU A 237 8.30 18.79 25.30
C LEU A 237 9.04 17.75 24.45
N VAL A 238 8.36 17.17 23.46
CA VAL A 238 8.97 16.16 22.56
C VAL A 238 9.48 16.84 21.29
N LYS A 239 10.78 16.69 20.99
CA LYS A 239 11.43 17.25 19.81
C LYS A 239 11.86 16.16 18.84
N GLY A 240 11.61 16.40 17.56
CA GLY A 240 11.82 15.41 16.51
C GLY A 240 10.50 14.85 15.97
N ILE A 241 9.43 15.65 15.94
CA ILE A 241 8.14 15.25 15.38
C ILE A 241 8.12 15.57 13.88
N HIS A 242 7.90 14.54 13.05
CA HIS A 242 7.93 14.63 11.59
C HIS A 242 6.56 14.38 10.93
N THR A 243 5.52 14.01 11.70
CA THR A 243 4.18 13.69 11.19
C THR A 243 3.08 14.14 12.15
N VAL A 244 1.84 14.26 11.65
CA VAL A 244 0.67 14.55 12.50
C VAL A 244 0.33 13.39 13.44
N GLU A 245 0.57 12.14 13.04
CA GLU A 245 0.32 10.96 13.86
C GLU A 245 1.19 10.99 15.11
N ASP A 246 2.48 11.32 14.98
CA ASP A 246 3.41 11.43 16.10
C ASP A 246 3.06 12.62 17.01
N ALA A 247 2.51 13.71 16.44
CA ALA A 247 2.00 14.83 17.23
C ALA A 247 0.80 14.42 18.10
N ILE A 248 -0.13 13.63 17.56
CA ILE A 248 -1.27 13.09 18.30
C ILE A 248 -0.79 12.11 19.38
N LEU A 249 0.17 11.23 19.06
CA LEU A 249 0.75 10.30 20.03
C LEU A 249 1.44 11.05 21.18
N ALA A 250 2.19 12.11 20.89
CA ALA A 250 2.79 12.94 21.92
C ALA A 250 1.76 13.49 22.92
N GLU A 251 0.60 13.98 22.45
CA GLU A 251 -0.50 14.39 23.34
C GLU A 251 -1.07 13.21 24.14
N GLN A 252 -1.32 12.06 23.48
CA GLN A 252 -1.89 10.87 24.13
C GLN A 252 -1.01 10.28 25.23
N TYR A 253 0.31 10.30 25.04
CA TYR A 253 1.30 9.89 26.05
C TYR A 253 1.62 11.01 27.06
N GLY A 254 0.92 12.13 26.97
CA GLY A 254 0.92 13.19 27.98
C GLY A 254 2.09 14.15 27.90
N ALA A 255 2.71 14.35 26.73
CA ALA A 255 3.63 15.48 26.55
C ALA A 255 2.90 16.81 26.81
N ASP A 256 3.61 17.80 27.33
CA ASP A 256 3.07 19.16 27.51
C ASP A 256 3.15 19.99 26.21
N GLY A 257 3.80 19.43 25.19
CA GLY A 257 3.94 20.03 23.87
C GLY A 257 4.98 19.35 22.99
N ILE A 258 5.16 19.88 21.80
CA ILE A 258 6.03 19.33 20.75
C ILE A 258 6.85 20.40 20.04
N PHE A 259 8.01 19.99 19.56
CA PHE A 259 8.81 20.71 18.57
C PHE A 259 8.70 19.99 17.23
N LEU A 260 8.08 20.67 16.26
CA LEU A 260 8.14 20.28 14.86
C LEU A 260 9.55 20.60 14.37
N SER A 261 10.38 19.57 14.25
CA SER A 261 11.81 19.74 14.01
C SER A 261 12.34 18.50 13.32
N ASN A 262 13.01 18.70 12.18
CA ASN A 262 13.79 17.67 11.50
C ASN A 262 15.29 17.80 11.77
N HIS A 263 15.66 18.44 12.89
CA HIS A 263 17.04 18.75 13.27
C HIS A 263 17.81 19.54 12.21
N GLY A 264 17.12 20.35 11.39
CA GLY A 264 17.74 21.12 10.31
C GLY A 264 18.21 20.25 9.13
N GLY A 265 17.54 19.11 8.93
CA GLY A 265 17.85 18.12 7.89
C GLY A 265 19.09 17.27 8.19
N ARG A 266 19.48 17.12 9.46
CA ARG A 266 20.73 16.46 9.86
C ARG A 266 20.66 14.94 10.00
N GLN A 267 19.46 14.37 10.11
CA GLN A 267 19.30 12.94 10.41
C GLN A 267 18.91 12.14 9.17
N VAL A 268 17.90 12.60 8.44
CA VAL A 268 17.33 11.89 7.28
C VAL A 268 17.17 12.90 6.14
N ASN A 269 17.71 12.58 4.97
CA ASN A 269 17.49 13.35 3.76
C ASN A 269 16.15 12.97 3.11
N THR A 270 15.56 13.87 2.33
CA THR A 270 14.19 13.78 1.78
C THR A 270 13.05 13.75 2.82
N ALA A 271 13.34 14.02 4.10
CA ALA A 271 12.32 14.13 5.15
C ALA A 271 11.47 15.39 5.02
N SER A 272 10.23 15.33 5.54
CA SER A 272 9.29 16.45 5.61
C SER A 272 9.90 17.67 6.32
N THR A 273 9.53 18.86 5.85
CA THR A 273 9.88 20.12 6.50
C THR A 273 8.94 20.38 7.69
N PRO A 274 9.40 21.04 8.77
CA PRO A 274 8.53 21.38 9.90
C PRO A 274 7.30 22.23 9.54
N LEU A 275 7.36 22.99 8.45
CA LEU A 275 6.21 23.75 7.95
C LEU A 275 5.16 22.85 7.32
N GLU A 276 5.55 21.81 6.57
CA GLU A 276 4.60 20.81 6.04
C GLU A 276 3.87 20.09 7.17
N VAL A 277 4.60 19.68 8.20
CA VAL A 277 4.01 19.03 9.39
C VAL A 277 3.03 19.97 10.11
N LEU A 278 3.35 21.27 10.22
CA LEU A 278 2.42 22.24 10.80
C LEU A 278 1.13 22.37 9.97
N LEU A 279 1.24 22.37 8.64
CA LEU A 279 0.09 22.43 7.74
C LEU A 279 -0.76 21.16 7.87
N GLU A 280 -0.13 20.00 7.98
CA GLU A 280 -0.78 18.71 8.22
C GLU A 280 -1.52 18.69 9.56
N ILE A 281 -0.90 19.13 10.65
CA ILE A 281 -1.55 19.26 11.97
C ILE A 281 -2.74 20.21 11.88
N ARG A 282 -2.60 21.35 11.19
CA ARG A 282 -3.70 22.31 11.03
C ARG A 282 -4.89 21.68 10.29
N GLN A 283 -4.63 20.79 9.34
CA GLN A 283 -5.67 20.12 8.57
C GLN A 283 -6.32 18.96 9.34
N SER A 284 -5.51 18.11 9.97
CA SER A 284 -5.95 16.80 10.50
C SER A 284 -6.12 16.78 12.03
N ALA A 285 -5.39 17.61 12.77
CA ALA A 285 -5.42 17.68 14.23
C ALA A 285 -5.46 19.13 14.78
N PRO A 286 -6.39 20.00 14.34
CA PRO A 286 -6.41 21.41 14.72
C PRO A 286 -6.62 21.64 16.23
N HIS A 287 -7.11 20.64 16.98
CA HIS A 287 -7.27 20.70 18.43
C HIS A 287 -5.92 20.87 19.16
N LEU A 288 -4.81 20.36 18.59
CA LEU A 288 -3.46 20.53 19.14
C LEU A 288 -2.98 22.00 19.06
N LEU A 289 -3.56 22.79 18.17
CA LEU A 289 -3.23 24.21 17.96
C LEU A 289 -4.16 25.16 18.73
N ALA A 290 -5.11 24.62 19.51
CA ALA A 290 -6.18 25.41 20.10
C ALA A 290 -5.73 26.27 21.28
N SER A 291 -4.77 25.80 22.08
CA SER A 291 -4.31 26.52 23.27
C SER A 291 -2.89 26.14 23.68
N PRO A 292 -1.96 27.12 23.82
CA PRO A 292 -0.60 26.86 24.28
C PRO A 292 -0.56 26.40 25.74
N PHE A 293 -1.61 26.66 26.53
CA PHE A 293 -1.70 26.24 27.93
C PHE A 293 -2.05 24.76 28.10
N ARG A 294 -2.70 24.16 27.10
CA ARG A 294 -3.02 22.72 27.09
C ARG A 294 -1.86 21.94 26.48
N PHE A 295 -1.40 22.38 25.31
CA PHE A 295 -0.39 21.67 24.53
C PHE A 295 0.37 22.68 23.66
N THR A 296 1.66 22.88 23.94
CA THR A 296 2.47 23.87 23.20
C THR A 296 3.02 23.26 21.91
N VAL A 297 2.80 23.93 20.77
CA VAL A 297 3.36 23.53 19.47
C VAL A 297 4.37 24.57 19.01
N ILE A 298 5.63 24.15 18.90
CA ILE A 298 6.78 25.01 18.53
C ILE A 298 7.31 24.57 17.18
N LEU A 299 7.47 25.51 16.25
CA LEU A 299 8.06 25.24 14.95
C LEU A 299 9.57 25.54 14.95
N ASP A 300 10.40 24.56 14.59
CA ASP A 300 11.86 24.63 14.58
C ASP A 300 12.41 24.12 13.24
N GLY A 301 12.35 24.96 12.19
CA GLY A 301 12.84 24.59 10.86
C GLY A 301 12.92 25.72 9.85
N GLY A 302 14.13 25.98 9.33
CA GLY A 302 14.37 26.75 8.10
C GLY A 302 14.02 28.25 8.12
N LEU A 303 13.58 28.79 9.25
CA LEU A 303 13.23 30.20 9.44
C LEU A 303 14.43 31.13 9.17
N ARG A 304 14.24 32.17 8.35
CA ARG A 304 15.30 33.16 8.03
C ARG A 304 14.90 34.60 8.26
N ARG A 305 13.59 34.89 8.33
CA ARG A 305 13.04 36.23 8.48
C ARG A 305 11.99 36.28 9.58
N GLY A 306 11.79 37.44 10.18
CA GLY A 306 10.68 37.67 11.12
C GLY A 306 9.31 37.47 10.45
N THR A 307 9.21 37.65 9.13
CA THR A 307 8.00 37.30 8.36
C THR A 307 7.69 35.81 8.42
N ASP A 308 8.69 34.94 8.49
CA ASP A 308 8.50 33.50 8.54
C ASP A 308 7.92 33.08 9.90
N ILE A 309 8.40 33.73 10.97
CA ILE A 309 7.85 33.58 12.32
C ILE A 309 6.37 33.99 12.33
N VAL A 310 6.04 35.17 11.78
CA VAL A 310 4.64 35.63 11.74
C VAL A 310 3.76 34.70 10.89
N LYS A 311 4.27 34.14 9.77
CA LYS A 311 3.55 33.13 8.99
C LYS A 311 3.26 31.88 9.83
N ALA A 312 4.26 31.37 10.56
CA ALA A 312 4.10 30.20 11.42
C ALA A 312 3.01 30.43 12.49
N LEU A 313 3.02 31.60 13.12
CA LEU A 313 1.99 31.98 14.11
C LEU A 313 0.59 32.05 13.48
N CYS A 314 0.46 32.66 12.30
CA CYS A 314 -0.81 32.70 11.57
C CYS A 314 -1.33 31.30 11.19
N LEU A 315 -0.40 30.36 10.95
CA LEU A 315 -0.71 28.96 10.66
C LEU A 315 -1.00 28.14 11.92
N GLY A 316 -0.85 28.71 13.12
CA GLY A 316 -1.27 28.11 14.39
C GLY A 316 -0.14 27.58 15.26
N ALA A 317 1.13 27.75 14.87
CA ALA A 317 2.22 27.52 15.81
C ALA A 317 2.13 28.53 16.97
N HIS A 318 2.50 28.11 18.17
CA HIS A 318 2.42 28.97 19.36
C HIS A 318 3.70 29.79 19.56
N ALA A 319 4.84 29.24 19.11
CA ALA A 319 6.12 29.91 19.06
C ALA A 319 7.00 29.28 17.97
N CYS A 320 8.08 29.96 17.64
CA CYS A 320 9.14 29.45 16.77
C CYS A 320 10.44 29.21 17.56
N SER A 321 11.33 28.42 17.00
CA SER A 321 12.66 28.21 17.56
C SER A 321 13.71 28.24 16.44
N LEU A 322 14.86 28.85 16.70
CA LEU A 322 15.95 28.95 15.72
C LEU A 322 17.29 28.49 16.32
N GLY A 323 18.00 27.61 15.61
CA GLY A 323 19.32 27.10 16.02
C GLY A 323 20.48 27.73 15.24
N ARG A 324 20.69 27.29 13.99
CA ARG A 324 21.83 27.69 13.14
C ARG A 324 22.09 29.22 13.09
N PRO A 325 21.09 30.10 12.90
CA PRO A 325 21.34 31.55 12.89
C PRO A 325 22.02 32.09 14.15
N PHE A 326 21.65 31.58 15.33
CA PHE A 326 22.29 31.95 16.60
C PHE A 326 23.68 31.32 16.76
N MET A 327 23.90 30.12 16.23
CA MET A 327 25.24 29.50 16.21
C MET A 327 26.20 30.27 15.29
N TYR A 328 25.72 30.74 14.14
CA TYR A 328 26.49 31.55 13.21
C TYR A 328 26.88 32.91 13.80
N SER A 329 26.01 33.52 14.60
CA SER A 329 26.30 34.81 15.21
C SER A 329 27.34 34.77 16.33
N LEU A 330 27.70 33.57 16.84
CA LEU A 330 28.75 33.42 17.85
C LEU A 330 30.12 33.94 17.39
N VAL A 331 30.38 34.00 16.09
CA VAL A 331 31.62 34.64 15.58
C VAL A 331 31.75 36.12 16.00
N TYR A 332 30.65 36.76 16.42
CA TYR A 332 30.59 38.11 16.98
C TYR A 332 30.35 38.12 18.51
N GLY A 333 30.41 36.96 19.17
CA GLY A 333 30.17 36.82 20.60
C GLY A 333 28.74 37.16 21.02
N GLU A 334 28.59 37.70 22.23
CA GLU A 334 27.30 38.07 22.83
C GLU A 334 26.53 39.11 22.02
N ASP A 335 27.23 40.11 21.48
CA ASP A 335 26.61 41.19 20.69
C ASP A 335 26.03 40.66 19.37
N GLY A 336 26.64 39.62 18.79
CA GLY A 336 26.10 38.90 17.64
C GLY A 336 24.77 38.22 17.91
N VAL A 337 24.68 37.52 19.04
CA VAL A 337 23.45 36.85 19.49
C VAL A 337 22.34 37.88 19.74
N GLU A 338 22.66 38.97 20.44
CA GLU A 338 21.71 40.06 20.65
C GLU A 338 21.25 40.66 19.32
N LYS A 339 22.18 40.94 18.39
CA LYS A 339 21.83 41.52 17.08
C LYS A 339 20.89 40.62 16.28
N VAL A 340 21.13 39.30 16.25
CA VAL A 340 20.21 38.34 15.58
C VAL A 340 18.79 38.45 16.15
N ALA A 341 18.66 38.43 17.47
CA ALA A 341 17.36 38.50 18.12
C ALA A 341 16.67 39.87 17.89
N ARG A 342 17.43 40.97 17.87
CA ARG A 342 16.92 42.32 17.55
C ARG A 342 16.47 42.46 16.11
N VAL A 343 17.21 41.90 15.14
CA VAL A 343 16.79 41.88 13.73
C VAL A 343 15.45 41.14 13.58
N LEU A 344 15.32 39.96 14.21
CA LEU A 344 14.06 39.22 14.18
C LEU A 344 12.92 39.98 14.87
N GLU A 345 13.18 40.59 16.02
CA GLU A 345 12.23 41.45 16.73
C GLU A 345 11.69 42.56 15.83
N GLU A 346 12.57 43.35 15.23
CA GLU A 346 12.21 44.46 14.33
C GLU A 346 11.36 43.96 13.14
N GLU A 347 11.73 42.82 12.55
CA GLU A 347 10.98 42.22 11.44
C GLU A 347 9.60 41.70 11.87
N VAL A 348 9.49 41.06 13.04
CA VAL A 348 8.21 40.58 13.58
C VAL A 348 7.29 41.75 13.93
N VAL A 349 7.79 42.81 14.57
CA VAL A 349 7.02 44.03 14.88
C VAL A 349 6.51 44.66 13.59
N ARG A 350 7.41 44.90 12.64
CA ARG A 350 7.09 45.54 11.37
C ARG A 350 6.05 44.72 10.60
N CYS A 351 6.24 43.40 10.50
CA CYS A 351 5.29 42.51 9.84
C CYS A 351 3.92 42.54 10.55
N SER A 352 3.88 42.30 11.85
CA SER A 352 2.63 42.27 12.64
C SER A 352 1.83 43.56 12.54
N THR A 353 2.52 44.71 12.52
CA THR A 353 1.91 46.04 12.32
C THR A 353 1.27 46.14 10.93
N MET A 354 1.96 45.70 9.88
CA MET A 354 1.43 45.76 8.50
C MET A 354 0.34 44.72 8.22
N THR A 355 0.28 43.61 8.97
CA THR A 355 -0.53 42.44 8.59
C THR A 355 -1.59 41.97 9.60
N VAL A 356 -1.44 42.16 10.92
CA VAL A 356 -2.16 41.34 11.93
C VAL A 356 -2.85 42.09 13.08
N ASN A 357 -2.64 43.41 13.29
CA ASN A 357 -3.30 44.08 14.42
C ASN A 357 -4.81 44.30 14.25
N GLY A 358 -5.56 43.30 14.72
CA GLY A 358 -6.95 43.37 15.13
C GLY A 358 -7.22 42.14 15.97
N LYS A 359 -7.31 42.28 17.30
CA LYS A 359 -7.97 41.30 18.18
C LYS A 359 -9.22 40.83 17.45
N ALA A 360 -9.33 39.53 17.17
CA ALA A 360 -10.52 38.99 16.52
C ALA A 360 -11.74 39.39 17.36
N PRO A 361 -12.68 40.18 16.82
CA PRO A 361 -13.99 40.27 17.45
C PRO A 361 -14.58 38.86 17.42
N ALA A 362 -15.33 38.50 18.46
CA ALA A 362 -16.22 37.33 18.43
C ALA A 362 -16.94 37.26 17.07
N PRO A 363 -17.17 36.06 16.51
CA PRO A 363 -17.47 35.86 15.11
C PRO A 363 -18.88 36.36 14.76
N ASN A 364 -19.00 37.68 14.57
CA ASN A 364 -20.15 38.31 13.97
C ASN A 364 -19.68 38.93 12.65
N GLY A 365 -19.95 38.22 11.55
CA GLY A 365 -20.19 38.87 10.25
C GLY A 365 -19.19 38.64 9.10
N ILE A 366 -17.94 38.22 9.30
CA ILE A 366 -16.96 38.06 8.18
C ILE A 366 -16.48 36.61 8.00
N SER A 367 -16.53 35.78 9.05
CA SER A 367 -16.33 34.31 8.93
C SER A 367 -17.38 33.65 8.02
N ALA A 368 -18.52 34.31 7.83
CA ALA A 368 -19.61 33.81 6.99
C ALA A 368 -19.23 33.77 5.50
N SER A 369 -18.37 34.68 4.99
CA SER A 369 -18.10 34.76 3.55
C SER A 369 -17.10 33.71 3.05
N ALA A 370 -15.96 33.52 3.74
CA ALA A 370 -14.99 32.50 3.35
C ALA A 370 -15.51 31.08 3.58
N TYR A 371 -16.30 30.90 4.65
CA TYR A 371 -16.99 29.64 4.91
C TYR A 371 -18.12 29.40 3.91
N SER A 372 -18.89 30.42 3.52
CA SER A 372 -19.91 30.29 2.47
C SER A 372 -19.31 29.97 1.12
N ASP A 373 -18.16 30.56 0.78
CA ASP A 373 -17.45 30.30 -0.47
C ASP A 373 -16.92 28.87 -0.51
N LYS A 374 -16.25 28.42 0.56
CA LYS A 374 -15.76 27.02 0.67
C LYS A 374 -16.92 26.02 0.65
N ARG A 375 -18.03 26.33 1.33
CA ARG A 375 -19.25 25.52 1.30
C ARG A 375 -19.82 25.41 -0.12
N ARG A 376 -19.92 26.53 -0.84
CA ARG A 376 -20.38 26.56 -2.24
C ARG A 376 -19.50 25.71 -3.14
N GLN A 377 -18.18 25.80 -2.96
CA GLN A 377 -17.23 24.99 -3.71
C GLN A 377 -17.37 23.48 -3.39
N LEU A 378 -17.60 23.10 -2.12
CA LEU A 378 -17.82 21.70 -1.73
C LEU A 378 -19.10 21.11 -2.31
N VAL A 379 -20.21 21.85 -2.29
CA VAL A 379 -21.47 21.39 -2.92
C VAL A 379 -21.28 21.25 -4.43
N SER A 380 -20.67 22.25 -5.08
CA SER A 380 -20.36 22.21 -6.52
C SER A 380 -19.40 21.07 -6.91
N LEU A 381 -18.49 20.68 -6.02
CA LEU A 381 -17.59 19.54 -6.24
C LEU A 381 -18.39 18.24 -6.31
N VAL A 382 -19.29 18.00 -5.36
CA VAL A 382 -20.13 16.79 -5.36
C VAL A 382 -20.99 16.73 -6.62
N ASP A 383 -21.56 17.85 -7.06
CA ASP A 383 -22.30 17.92 -8.32
C ASP A 383 -21.42 17.56 -9.53
N SER A 384 -20.19 18.09 -9.57
CA SER A 384 -19.24 17.79 -10.65
C SER A 384 -18.82 16.31 -10.67
N LEU A 385 -18.65 15.70 -9.48
CA LEU A 385 -18.36 14.27 -9.36
C LEU A 385 -19.53 13.41 -9.86
N ARG A 386 -20.78 13.79 -9.54
CA ARG A 386 -21.97 13.11 -10.07
C ARG A 386 -22.06 13.22 -11.59
N SER A 387 -21.83 14.41 -12.15
CA SER A 387 -21.82 14.61 -13.60
C SER A 387 -20.72 13.81 -14.32
N ALA A 388 -19.60 13.53 -13.64
CA ALA A 388 -18.54 12.66 -14.14
C ALA A 388 -18.85 11.15 -13.97
N GLY A 389 -20.02 10.79 -13.46
CA GLY A 389 -20.44 9.39 -13.28
C GLY A 389 -19.88 8.72 -12.02
N ALA A 390 -19.38 9.47 -11.04
CA ALA A 390 -18.80 8.88 -9.82
C ALA A 390 -19.81 8.08 -8.97
N SER A 391 -21.12 8.37 -9.09
CA SER A 391 -22.17 7.77 -8.28
C SER A 391 -22.36 6.26 -8.50
N THR A 392 -21.88 5.70 -9.62
CA THR A 392 -21.96 4.25 -9.87
C THR A 392 -20.87 3.46 -9.15
N GLU A 393 -19.78 4.12 -8.76
CA GLU A 393 -18.57 3.48 -8.22
C GLU A 393 -18.28 3.94 -6.78
N ILE A 394 -18.76 5.13 -6.39
CA ILE A 394 -18.43 5.79 -5.13
C ILE A 394 -19.69 6.37 -4.49
N ASP A 395 -19.85 6.11 -3.20
CA ASP A 395 -20.96 6.62 -2.39
C ASP A 395 -20.78 8.11 -2.04
N LEU A 396 -21.49 8.98 -2.75
CA LEU A 396 -21.37 10.43 -2.63
C LEU A 396 -22.35 11.02 -1.59
N PRO A 397 -21.92 12.00 -0.77
CA PRO A 397 -22.77 12.69 0.19
C PRO A 397 -24.03 13.30 -0.43
N ARG A 398 -25.21 13.05 0.17
CA ARG A 398 -26.50 13.58 -0.29
C ARG A 398 -27.48 13.84 0.86
N ILE A 399 -28.54 14.61 0.59
CA ILE A 399 -29.72 14.71 1.45
C ILE A 399 -30.88 13.99 0.76
N ALA A 400 -31.64 13.15 1.46
CA ALA A 400 -32.87 12.53 0.97
C ALA A 400 -34.06 12.89 1.88
N ASP A 401 -35.12 13.45 1.30
CA ASP A 401 -36.39 13.74 1.98
C ASP A 401 -37.31 12.52 1.94
N ILE A 402 -37.67 12.04 3.13
CA ILE A 402 -38.57 10.91 3.33
C ILE A 402 -39.73 11.30 4.23
N GLY A 403 -40.89 10.70 3.97
CA GLY A 403 -42.09 10.95 4.75
C GLY A 403 -43.27 10.14 4.21
N ASN A 404 -44.30 9.97 5.02
CA ASN A 404 -45.54 9.34 4.59
C ASN A 404 -46.22 10.16 3.48
N GLN A 405 -47.13 9.52 2.76
CA GLN A 405 -48.06 10.22 1.87
C GLN A 405 -48.77 11.33 2.65
N SER A 406 -48.87 12.53 2.07
CA SER A 406 -49.50 13.71 2.70
C SER A 406 -48.77 14.34 3.91
N ALA A 407 -47.57 13.89 4.26
CA ALA A 407 -46.73 14.50 5.32
C ALA A 407 -46.26 15.93 4.99
N GLY A 408 -46.46 16.40 3.76
CA GLY A 408 -46.10 17.75 3.32
C GLY A 408 -44.73 17.87 2.64
N LYS A 409 -44.10 16.77 2.24
CA LYS A 409 -42.79 16.75 1.54
C LYS A 409 -42.77 17.65 0.30
N SER A 410 -43.71 17.47 -0.63
CA SER A 410 -43.79 18.29 -1.84
C SER A 410 -43.94 19.79 -1.52
N SER A 411 -44.70 20.13 -0.48
CA SER A 411 -44.82 21.52 -0.01
C SER A 411 -43.54 22.04 0.66
N LEU A 412 -42.77 21.17 1.33
CA LEU A 412 -41.45 21.48 1.90
C LEU A 412 -40.41 21.69 0.79
N VAL A 413 -40.46 20.84 -0.23
CA VAL A 413 -39.64 20.91 -1.44
C VAL A 413 -39.85 22.23 -2.16
N GLU A 414 -41.10 22.65 -2.39
CA GLU A 414 -41.42 23.97 -2.96
C GLU A 414 -40.90 25.12 -2.08
N ALA A 415 -41.04 24.96 -0.76
CA ALA A 415 -40.62 25.93 0.24
C ALA A 415 -39.09 26.13 0.29
N ILE A 416 -38.32 25.07 0.05
CA ILE A 416 -36.85 25.10 -0.01
C ILE A 416 -36.38 25.52 -1.42
N GLY A 417 -36.95 24.93 -2.48
CA GLY A 417 -36.52 25.09 -3.87
C GLY A 417 -37.04 26.34 -4.58
N GLY A 418 -38.08 26.98 -4.05
CA GLY A 418 -38.67 28.19 -4.66
C GLY A 418 -39.37 27.95 -6.00
N ILE A 419 -39.68 26.69 -6.32
CA ILE A 419 -40.41 26.24 -7.52
C ILE A 419 -41.75 25.64 -7.14
N LYS A 420 -42.68 25.55 -8.08
CA LYS A 420 -43.91 24.78 -7.93
C LYS A 420 -43.69 23.36 -8.44
N VAL A 421 -44.06 22.36 -7.65
CA VAL A 421 -44.03 20.96 -8.06
C VAL A 421 -45.45 20.45 -8.32
N PRO A 422 -45.65 19.45 -9.19
CA PRO A 422 -46.98 18.97 -9.52
C PRO A 422 -47.74 18.47 -8.29
N ARG A 423 -48.97 18.94 -8.11
CA ARG A 423 -49.91 18.45 -7.08
C ARG A 423 -51.09 17.77 -7.77
N ASP A 424 -51.31 16.50 -7.45
CA ASP A 424 -52.41 15.68 -7.96
C ASP A 424 -53.09 14.94 -6.79
N ALA A 425 -54.32 14.45 -7.01
CA ALA A 425 -54.98 13.54 -6.07
C ALA A 425 -54.21 12.21 -6.04
N GLY A 426 -53.71 11.81 -4.87
CA GLY A 426 -52.86 10.63 -4.69
C GLY A 426 -51.38 10.98 -4.43
N THR A 427 -50.46 10.07 -4.74
CA THR A 427 -49.02 10.29 -4.54
C THR A 427 -48.48 11.27 -5.58
N CYS A 428 -48.23 12.51 -5.17
CA CYS A 428 -47.80 13.60 -6.06
C CYS A 428 -46.46 13.30 -6.77
N THR A 429 -45.48 12.74 -6.04
CA THR A 429 -44.16 12.36 -6.54
C THR A 429 -44.15 10.86 -6.90
N ARG A 430 -44.20 10.52 -8.19
CA ARG A 430 -44.19 9.11 -8.69
C ARG A 430 -42.82 8.62 -9.17
N CYS A 431 -41.85 9.52 -9.22
CA CYS A 431 -40.45 9.23 -9.51
C CYS A 431 -39.59 10.18 -8.66
N PRO A 432 -38.37 9.79 -8.26
CA PRO A 432 -37.51 10.65 -7.46
C PRO A 432 -37.18 11.96 -8.18
N MET A 433 -37.17 13.06 -7.44
CA MET A 433 -36.81 14.38 -7.97
C MET A 433 -35.55 14.90 -7.26
N GLU A 434 -34.46 15.04 -8.01
CA GLU A 434 -33.22 15.62 -7.50
C GLU A 434 -33.22 17.13 -7.77
N ILE A 435 -33.18 17.93 -6.71
CA ILE A 435 -33.20 19.39 -6.82
C ILE A 435 -31.83 19.94 -6.46
N ARG A 436 -31.25 20.69 -7.39
CA ARG A 436 -29.92 21.30 -7.28
C ARG A 436 -30.05 22.81 -7.33
N LEU A 437 -29.85 23.46 -6.19
CA LEU A 437 -29.93 24.90 -6.04
C LEU A 437 -28.52 25.48 -6.07
N ARG A 438 -28.28 26.41 -6.99
CA ARG A 438 -27.00 27.10 -7.16
C ARG A 438 -27.17 28.61 -7.03
N SER A 439 -26.44 29.17 -6.07
CA SER A 439 -26.42 30.60 -5.80
C SER A 439 -25.61 31.33 -6.88
N SER A 440 -26.27 32.24 -7.60
CA SER A 440 -25.67 33.07 -8.63
C SER A 440 -26.21 34.50 -8.53
N PRO A 441 -25.37 35.53 -8.79
CA PRO A 441 -25.82 36.92 -8.85
C PRO A 441 -26.67 37.23 -10.08
N GLY A 442 -26.79 36.31 -11.05
CA GLY A 442 -27.60 36.46 -12.25
C GLY A 442 -29.11 36.29 -12.01
N GLU A 443 -29.89 36.43 -13.09
CA GLU A 443 -31.33 36.18 -13.08
C GLU A 443 -31.64 34.72 -12.75
N TRP A 444 -32.82 34.49 -12.15
CA TRP A 444 -33.29 33.16 -11.81
C TRP A 444 -33.54 32.36 -13.09
N THR A 445 -33.01 31.15 -13.16
CA THR A 445 -33.22 30.21 -14.27
C THR A 445 -33.38 28.79 -13.73
N CYS A 446 -34.20 27.98 -14.40
CA CYS A 446 -34.40 26.58 -14.07
C CYS A 446 -34.25 25.72 -15.32
N ARG A 447 -33.54 24.60 -15.21
CA ARG A 447 -33.39 23.61 -16.29
C ARG A 447 -33.72 22.21 -15.78
N VAL A 448 -34.54 21.49 -16.54
CA VAL A 448 -34.98 20.13 -16.20
C VAL A 448 -34.20 19.11 -17.03
N PHE A 449 -33.80 18.02 -16.41
CA PHE A 449 -33.16 16.87 -17.05
C PHE A 449 -33.84 15.57 -16.61
N LEU A 450 -33.79 14.56 -17.47
CA LEU A 450 -34.20 13.20 -17.12
C LEU A 450 -32.95 12.34 -17.00
N ARG A 451 -32.79 11.65 -15.87
CA ARG A 451 -31.70 10.71 -15.63
C ARG A 451 -32.24 9.28 -15.64
N PHE A 452 -31.71 8.48 -16.54
CA PHE A 452 -32.00 7.05 -16.63
C PHE A 452 -30.89 6.26 -15.97
N GLU A 453 -31.24 5.46 -14.96
CA GLU A 453 -30.36 4.54 -14.22
C GLU A 453 -30.79 3.07 -14.42
N THR A 454 -32.05 2.84 -14.79
CA THR A 454 -32.59 1.50 -15.08
C THR A 454 -33.24 1.41 -16.45
N ASP A 455 -33.18 0.21 -17.03
CA ASP A 455 -33.86 -0.13 -18.27
C ASP A 455 -35.39 -0.31 -18.06
N VAL A 456 -36.09 -0.65 -19.14
CA VAL A 456 -37.55 -0.89 -19.15
C VAL A 456 -37.98 -2.07 -18.27
N SER A 457 -37.04 -2.94 -17.87
CA SER A 457 -37.26 -4.09 -16.98
C SER A 457 -36.84 -3.82 -15.53
N GLY A 458 -36.37 -2.60 -15.22
CA GLY A 458 -35.91 -2.22 -13.89
C GLY A 458 -34.49 -2.69 -13.56
N ARG A 459 -33.70 -3.15 -14.54
CA ARG A 459 -32.29 -3.53 -14.34
C ARG A 459 -31.41 -2.31 -14.53
N ALA A 460 -30.33 -2.22 -13.75
CA ALA A 460 -29.36 -1.14 -13.88
C ALA A 460 -28.74 -1.13 -15.29
N ILE A 461 -28.66 0.05 -15.93
CA ILE A 461 -27.98 0.21 -17.23
C ILE A 461 -26.50 0.50 -17.04
N GLU A 462 -25.66 0.02 -17.96
CA GLU A 462 -24.19 0.13 -17.88
C GLU A 462 -23.65 1.58 -17.87
N SER A 463 -24.43 2.51 -18.44
CA SER A 463 -24.10 3.94 -18.45
C SER A 463 -25.34 4.78 -18.10
N VAL A 464 -25.27 5.44 -16.94
CA VAL A 464 -26.27 6.41 -16.51
C VAL A 464 -26.33 7.56 -17.53
N ARG A 465 -27.53 7.89 -18.00
CA ARG A 465 -27.74 8.90 -19.04
C ARG A 465 -28.58 10.05 -18.48
N GLU A 466 -28.02 11.25 -18.43
CA GLU A 466 -28.74 12.49 -18.08
C GLU A 466 -29.00 13.33 -19.35
N VAL A 467 -30.28 13.55 -19.68
CA VAL A 467 -30.71 14.22 -20.91
C VAL A 467 -31.48 15.49 -20.59
N PRO A 468 -31.15 16.66 -21.18
CA PRO A 468 -31.93 17.88 -20.99
C PRO A 468 -33.36 17.70 -21.50
N PHE A 469 -34.36 18.15 -20.74
CA PHE A 469 -35.78 18.06 -21.04
C PHE A 469 -36.40 19.45 -21.14
N GLY A 470 -36.41 19.99 -22.37
CA GLY A 470 -36.80 21.38 -22.64
C GLY A 470 -35.64 22.38 -22.56
N ASP A 471 -35.98 23.65 -22.79
CA ASP A 471 -35.07 24.79 -22.66
C ASP A 471 -35.06 25.34 -21.23
N ALA A 472 -34.12 26.25 -20.93
CA ALA A 472 -34.06 26.92 -19.64
C ALA A 472 -35.26 27.87 -19.45
N VAL A 473 -35.87 27.83 -18.27
CA VAL A 473 -37.06 28.58 -17.90
C VAL A 473 -36.68 29.73 -16.98
N THR A 474 -37.22 30.92 -17.20
CA THR A 474 -36.96 32.12 -16.37
C THR A 474 -38.14 32.48 -15.44
N ASP A 475 -39.34 31.96 -15.69
CA ASP A 475 -40.50 32.10 -14.80
C ASP A 475 -40.68 30.85 -13.91
N PRO A 476 -40.54 30.96 -12.58
CA PRO A 476 -40.78 29.85 -11.65
C PRO A 476 -42.16 29.19 -11.77
N ASN A 477 -43.18 29.91 -12.24
CA ASN A 477 -44.53 29.35 -12.39
C ASN A 477 -44.66 28.40 -13.58
N ALA A 478 -43.81 28.54 -14.60
CA ALA A 478 -43.82 27.67 -15.78
C ALA A 478 -43.16 26.30 -15.54
N VAL A 479 -42.42 26.15 -14.43
CA VAL A 479 -41.72 24.90 -14.08
C VAL A 479 -42.70 23.75 -13.84
N GLU A 480 -43.85 24.01 -13.20
CA GLU A 480 -44.80 22.96 -12.83
C GLU A 480 -45.30 22.17 -14.05
N ALA A 481 -45.65 22.87 -15.14
CA ALA A 481 -46.11 22.26 -16.38
C ALA A 481 -45.03 21.36 -17.01
N ILE A 482 -43.77 21.80 -16.99
CA ILE A 482 -42.64 21.02 -17.52
C ILE A 482 -42.39 19.78 -16.65
N LEU A 483 -42.48 19.91 -15.33
CA LEU A 483 -42.33 18.77 -14.41
C LEU A 483 -43.45 17.73 -14.60
N ARG A 484 -44.69 18.17 -14.89
CA ARG A 484 -45.80 17.25 -15.24
C ARG A 484 -45.47 16.43 -16.49
N ARG A 485 -44.94 17.07 -17.54
CA ARG A 485 -44.51 16.40 -18.79
C ARG A 485 -43.29 15.50 -18.58
N ALA A 486 -42.32 15.93 -17.79
CA ALA A 486 -41.12 15.17 -17.43
C ALA A 486 -41.48 13.88 -16.67
N GLN A 487 -42.38 13.98 -15.69
CA GLN A 487 -42.88 12.82 -14.94
C GLN A 487 -43.64 11.86 -15.86
N LEU A 488 -44.46 12.37 -16.79
CA LEU A 488 -45.13 11.52 -17.78
C LEU A 488 -44.12 10.77 -18.67
N ALA A 489 -43.06 11.44 -19.12
CA ALA A 489 -42.01 10.82 -19.94
C ALA A 489 -41.25 9.71 -19.19
N ILE A 490 -40.87 9.92 -17.92
CA ILE A 490 -40.14 8.92 -17.11
C ILE A 490 -40.98 7.68 -16.79
N LEU A 491 -42.29 7.84 -16.67
CA LEU A 491 -43.21 6.72 -16.45
C LEU A 491 -43.51 5.91 -17.73
N ASN A 492 -43.02 6.36 -18.89
CA ASN A 492 -43.21 5.71 -20.18
C ASN A 492 -41.86 5.49 -20.90
N PRO A 493 -40.92 4.71 -20.32
CA PRO A 493 -39.56 4.59 -20.85
C PRO A 493 -39.48 3.88 -22.21
N GLN A 494 -40.47 3.03 -22.56
CA GLN A 494 -40.51 2.27 -23.82
C GLN A 494 -40.76 3.17 -25.04
N ASN A 495 -41.52 4.26 -24.85
CA ASN A 495 -41.92 5.20 -25.91
C ASN A 495 -41.28 6.58 -25.73
N PHE A 496 -40.03 6.62 -25.25
CA PHE A 496 -39.36 7.89 -24.94
C PHE A 496 -39.01 8.69 -26.21
N ASP A 497 -39.93 9.54 -26.66
CA ASP A 497 -39.66 10.64 -27.60
C ASP A 497 -39.75 11.99 -26.87
N LYS A 498 -38.59 12.61 -26.65
CA LYS A 498 -38.46 13.93 -26.02
C LYS A 498 -39.35 14.99 -26.67
N LYS A 499 -39.51 14.98 -28.00
CA LYS A 499 -40.29 16.01 -28.71
C LYS A 499 -41.79 15.82 -28.51
N PHE A 500 -42.24 14.56 -28.52
CA PHE A 500 -43.63 14.21 -28.24
C PHE A 500 -44.08 14.76 -26.88
N PHE A 501 -43.39 14.38 -25.80
CA PHE A 501 -43.81 14.76 -24.44
C PHE A 501 -43.71 16.26 -24.14
N LEU A 502 -42.76 16.99 -24.75
CA LEU A 502 -42.63 18.44 -24.55
C LEU A 502 -43.77 19.23 -25.20
N ASN A 503 -44.32 18.72 -26.31
CA ASN A 503 -45.36 19.37 -27.12
C ASN A 503 -46.79 19.11 -26.64
N LEU A 504 -47.00 18.21 -25.67
CA LEU A 504 -48.32 17.96 -25.10
C LEU A 504 -48.85 19.22 -24.40
N SER A 505 -50.10 19.56 -24.68
CA SER A 505 -50.88 20.55 -23.93
C SER A 505 -51.21 20.03 -22.53
N ASP A 506 -51.53 20.93 -21.60
CA ASP A 506 -51.82 20.53 -20.21
C ASP A 506 -53.08 19.64 -20.14
N ASP A 507 -54.06 19.85 -21.04
CA ASP A 507 -55.25 19.01 -21.16
C ASP A 507 -54.90 17.59 -21.65
N GLU A 508 -54.00 17.46 -22.65
CA GLU A 508 -53.51 16.17 -23.14
C GLU A 508 -52.70 15.43 -22.07
N VAL A 509 -51.91 16.13 -21.25
CA VAL A 509 -51.18 15.54 -20.12
C VAL A 509 -52.15 15.01 -19.05
N MET A 510 -53.25 15.72 -18.80
CA MET A 510 -54.28 15.25 -17.87
C MET A 510 -55.06 14.06 -18.44
N GLN A 511 -55.39 14.09 -19.73
CA GLN A 511 -56.06 12.98 -20.42
C GLN A 511 -55.19 11.71 -20.43
N ALA A 512 -53.89 11.85 -20.70
CA ALA A 512 -52.92 10.76 -20.67
C ALA A 512 -52.75 10.12 -19.28
N LYS A 513 -53.09 10.83 -18.19
CA LYS A 513 -53.12 10.26 -16.83
C LYS A 513 -54.39 9.47 -16.54
N SER A 514 -55.54 9.94 -17.04
CA SER A 514 -56.83 9.28 -16.79
C SER A 514 -57.08 8.08 -17.72
N ASP A 515 -56.60 8.16 -18.96
CA ASP A 515 -56.73 7.12 -19.97
C ASP A 515 -55.46 7.10 -20.85
N PRO A 516 -54.41 6.36 -20.43
CA PRO A 516 -53.15 6.28 -21.17
C PRO A 516 -53.33 5.75 -22.59
N ALA A 517 -54.27 4.81 -22.78
CA ALA A 517 -54.53 4.19 -24.08
C ALA A 517 -55.14 5.20 -25.07
N ALA A 518 -56.05 6.07 -24.63
CA ALA A 518 -56.62 7.14 -25.45
C ALA A 518 -55.58 8.20 -25.88
N ALA A 519 -54.48 8.35 -25.13
CA ALA A 519 -53.37 9.25 -25.45
C ALA A 519 -52.26 8.59 -26.29
N GLY A 520 -52.45 7.35 -26.76
CA GLY A 520 -51.46 6.62 -27.56
C GLY A 520 -50.31 6.02 -26.75
N LEU A 521 -50.47 5.86 -25.43
CA LEU A 521 -49.49 5.25 -24.53
C LEU A 521 -49.90 3.82 -24.18
N GLU A 522 -49.15 2.82 -24.64
CA GLU A 522 -49.51 1.40 -24.49
C GLU A 522 -49.45 0.87 -23.05
N LYS A 523 -48.49 1.35 -22.24
CA LYS A 523 -48.33 0.93 -20.83
C LYS A 523 -47.56 1.97 -20.01
N GLN A 524 -48.25 2.63 -19.09
CA GLN A 524 -47.66 3.57 -18.13
C GLN A 524 -47.30 2.87 -16.82
N LEU A 525 -46.11 3.12 -16.29
CA LEU A 525 -45.69 2.64 -14.96
C LEU A 525 -46.36 3.44 -13.83
N SER A 526 -46.67 2.78 -12.71
CA SER A 526 -47.18 3.41 -11.49
C SER A 526 -46.09 4.27 -10.81
N PHE A 527 -44.87 3.72 -10.70
CA PHE A 527 -43.67 4.38 -10.19
C PHE A 527 -42.44 4.07 -11.05
N SER A 528 -41.42 4.92 -11.00
CA SER A 528 -40.16 4.73 -11.72
C SER A 528 -38.96 5.02 -10.83
N GLN A 529 -37.89 4.22 -10.97
CA GLN A 529 -36.61 4.43 -10.29
C GLN A 529 -35.74 5.51 -10.98
N ASN A 530 -36.05 5.83 -12.25
CA ASN A 530 -35.39 6.90 -12.99
C ASN A 530 -35.76 8.28 -12.42
N LEU A 531 -34.85 9.24 -12.52
CA LEU A 531 -34.93 10.50 -11.77
C LEU A 531 -35.21 11.71 -12.66
N ILE A 532 -35.97 12.68 -12.13
CA ILE A 532 -36.04 14.04 -12.69
C ILE A 532 -35.01 14.90 -11.96
N CYS A 533 -34.08 15.51 -12.68
CA CYS A 533 -33.11 16.44 -12.11
C CYS A 533 -33.53 17.88 -12.44
N ILE A 534 -33.56 18.74 -11.42
CA ILE A 534 -34.04 20.11 -11.49
C ILE A 534 -32.91 21.04 -11.05
N ASP A 535 -32.30 21.73 -12.01
CA ASP A 535 -31.21 22.67 -11.77
C ASP A 535 -31.76 24.09 -11.69
N VAL A 536 -31.75 24.68 -10.49
CA VAL A 536 -32.19 26.06 -10.26
C VAL A 536 -30.95 26.92 -9.98
N THR A 537 -30.75 27.96 -10.78
CA THR A 537 -29.65 28.92 -10.62
C THR A 537 -30.21 30.32 -10.41
N GLY A 538 -29.74 31.05 -9.40
CA GLY A 538 -30.21 32.42 -9.10
C GLY A 538 -29.90 32.84 -7.67
N PRO A 539 -30.60 33.82 -7.09
CA PRO A 539 -30.39 34.26 -5.70
C PRO A 539 -30.99 33.26 -4.67
N VAL A 540 -30.61 31.99 -4.79
CA VAL A 540 -30.99 30.86 -3.93
C VAL A 540 -29.83 30.42 -3.05
N THR A 541 -30.10 29.62 -2.01
CA THR A 541 -29.07 29.02 -1.15
C THR A 541 -28.52 27.75 -1.80
N ASP A 542 -27.19 27.59 -1.82
CA ASP A 542 -26.54 26.39 -2.36
C ASP A 542 -26.95 25.14 -1.57
N LEU A 543 -27.68 24.23 -2.21
CA LEU A 543 -28.22 23.02 -1.60
C LEU A 543 -28.56 21.99 -2.68
N ALA A 544 -28.34 20.71 -2.39
CA ALA A 544 -28.80 19.60 -3.24
C ALA A 544 -29.49 18.54 -2.37
N PHE A 545 -30.69 18.11 -2.78
CA PHE A 545 -31.44 17.07 -2.08
C PHE A 545 -32.35 16.30 -3.03
N LEU A 546 -32.72 15.09 -2.60
CA LEU A 546 -33.55 14.14 -3.32
C LEU A 546 -34.94 14.05 -2.66
N ASP A 547 -36.00 14.44 -3.37
CA ASP A 547 -37.39 14.17 -2.97
C ASP A 547 -37.77 12.76 -3.43
N LEU A 548 -38.22 11.94 -2.49
CA LEU A 548 -38.62 10.57 -2.75
C LEU A 548 -40.16 10.44 -2.75
N PRO A 549 -40.71 9.45 -3.47
CA PRO A 549 -42.13 9.12 -3.37
C PRO A 549 -42.58 8.96 -1.91
N GLY A 550 -43.75 9.50 -1.58
CA GLY A 550 -44.30 9.38 -0.24
C GLY A 550 -44.66 7.94 0.09
N ILE A 551 -44.31 7.47 1.27
CA ILE A 551 -44.59 6.09 1.68
C ILE A 551 -46.11 5.92 1.81
N ILE A 552 -46.67 5.00 1.03
CA ILE A 552 -48.09 4.66 1.00
C ILE A 552 -48.34 3.41 1.84
N SER A 553 -49.47 3.36 2.55
CA SER A 553 -49.86 2.19 3.35
C SER A 553 -50.81 1.26 2.60
N ASN A 554 -51.57 1.77 1.63
CA ASN A 554 -52.54 1.05 0.81
C ASN A 554 -52.35 1.42 -0.67
N SER A 555 -52.33 0.43 -1.54
CA SER A 555 -52.26 0.57 -3.01
C SER A 555 -53.14 -0.50 -3.67
N ASP A 556 -53.67 -0.22 -4.87
CA ASP A 556 -54.38 -1.21 -5.68
C ASP A 556 -53.42 -2.29 -6.24
N GLU A 557 -52.12 -1.97 -6.33
CA GLU A 557 -51.04 -2.90 -6.68
C GLU A 557 -50.06 -3.08 -5.50
N PRO A 558 -49.98 -4.27 -4.86
CA PRO A 558 -49.12 -4.51 -3.69
C PRO A 558 -47.61 -4.34 -3.98
N ASP A 559 -47.19 -4.59 -5.21
CA ASP A 559 -45.79 -4.46 -5.65
C ASP A 559 -45.29 -3.01 -5.57
N ASP A 560 -46.19 -2.02 -5.70
CA ASP A 560 -45.84 -0.59 -5.59
C ASP A 560 -45.37 -0.20 -4.18
N ILE A 561 -45.98 -0.75 -3.13
CA ILE A 561 -45.58 -0.49 -1.74
C ILE A 561 -44.14 -0.96 -1.55
N THR A 562 -43.85 -2.19 -2.00
CA THR A 562 -42.51 -2.79 -1.90
C THR A 562 -41.49 -2.03 -2.73
N LEU A 563 -41.86 -1.58 -3.94
CA LEU A 563 -41.01 -0.78 -4.81
C LEU A 563 -40.62 0.55 -4.14
N ILE A 564 -41.58 1.29 -3.59
CA ILE A 564 -41.32 2.57 -2.90
C ILE A 564 -40.46 2.36 -1.65
N GLU A 565 -40.75 1.35 -0.84
CA GLU A 565 -39.94 1.04 0.34
C GLU A 565 -38.49 0.71 -0.04
N ASN A 566 -38.29 -0.09 -1.10
CA ASN A 566 -36.95 -0.41 -1.61
C ASN A 566 -36.21 0.82 -2.14
N MET A 567 -36.90 1.67 -2.90
CA MET A 567 -36.34 2.94 -3.39
C MET A 567 -35.90 3.84 -2.23
N VAL A 568 -36.73 3.96 -1.19
CA VAL A 568 -36.40 4.74 0.01
C VAL A 568 -35.19 4.12 0.72
N ARG A 569 -35.20 2.81 0.96
CA ARG A 569 -34.09 2.09 1.63
C ARG A 569 -32.76 2.29 0.89
N GLN A 570 -32.75 2.11 -0.42
CA GLN A 570 -31.55 2.32 -1.25
C GLN A 570 -31.09 3.79 -1.26
N SER A 571 -32.02 4.73 -1.08
CA SER A 571 -31.71 6.16 -1.09
C SER A 571 -31.13 6.66 0.24
N ILE A 572 -31.52 6.06 1.37
CA ILE A 572 -31.11 6.49 2.73
C ILE A 572 -29.95 5.70 3.33
N THR A 573 -29.41 4.70 2.64
CA THR A 573 -28.19 3.99 3.03
C THR A 573 -26.92 4.81 2.72
N GLY A 574 -25.79 4.43 3.32
CA GLY A 574 -24.48 5.03 3.04
C GLY A 574 -24.32 6.46 3.53
N ASN A 575 -23.64 7.29 2.74
CA ASN A 575 -23.31 8.69 2.99
C ASN A 575 -24.52 9.61 2.74
N CYS A 576 -25.68 9.29 3.30
CA CYS A 576 -26.92 10.06 3.13
C CYS A 576 -27.34 10.74 4.45
N LEU A 577 -27.61 12.04 4.39
CA LEU A 577 -28.34 12.78 5.43
C LEU A 577 -29.84 12.57 5.20
N ILE A 578 -30.54 12.09 6.23
CA ILE A 578 -31.97 11.76 6.15
C ILE A 578 -32.77 12.98 6.61
N LEU A 579 -33.55 13.58 5.73
CA LEU A 579 -34.53 14.61 6.07
C LEU A 579 -35.87 13.91 6.31
N LEU A 580 -36.27 13.80 7.57
CA LEU A 580 -37.46 13.08 7.99
C LEU A 580 -38.63 14.04 8.18
N THR A 581 -39.51 14.09 7.17
CA THR A 581 -40.68 14.96 7.14
C THR A 581 -41.90 14.29 7.80
N ILE A 582 -42.42 14.95 8.84
CA ILE A 582 -43.47 14.45 9.74
C ILE A 582 -44.57 15.50 9.86
N THR A 583 -45.83 15.07 9.75
CA THR A 583 -46.99 15.95 9.96
C THR A 583 -47.39 15.96 11.44
N ILE A 584 -47.60 17.14 12.03
CA ILE A 584 -48.05 17.28 13.44
C ILE A 584 -49.47 16.72 13.66
N ARG A 585 -50.26 16.59 12.59
CA ARG A 585 -51.62 16.02 12.63
C ARG A 585 -51.66 14.55 13.06
N ASP A 586 -50.65 13.76 12.70
CA ASP A 586 -50.67 12.30 12.85
C ASP A 586 -49.73 11.85 13.97
N ASP A 587 -50.03 10.74 14.64
CA ASP A 587 -49.17 10.18 15.69
C ASP A 587 -47.76 9.89 15.15
N PHE A 588 -46.73 10.41 15.83
CA PHE A 588 -45.32 10.22 15.49
C PHE A 588 -44.91 8.75 15.38
N GLN A 589 -45.43 7.87 16.25
CA GLN A 589 -44.99 6.46 16.31
C GLN A 589 -45.58 5.59 15.20
N ASN A 590 -46.72 5.98 14.66
CA ASN A 590 -47.43 5.21 13.62
C ASN A 590 -46.99 5.58 12.19
N GLN A 591 -45.94 6.39 12.04
CA GLN A 591 -45.42 6.80 10.73
C GLN A 591 -44.31 5.86 10.25
N LYS A 592 -44.57 5.14 9.16
CA LYS A 592 -43.63 4.20 8.53
C LYS A 592 -42.30 4.85 8.15
N ALA A 593 -42.30 6.14 7.76
CA ALA A 593 -41.07 6.91 7.50
C ALA A 593 -40.10 6.93 8.70
N VAL A 594 -40.63 7.04 9.92
CA VAL A 594 -39.83 7.05 11.16
C VAL A 594 -39.15 5.70 11.38
N LEU A 595 -39.83 4.60 11.05
CA LEU A 595 -39.26 3.25 11.15
C LEU A 595 -38.11 3.06 10.15
N LEU A 596 -38.32 3.42 8.88
CA LEU A 596 -37.27 3.34 7.86
C LEU A 596 -36.05 4.21 8.21
N ALA A 597 -36.28 5.41 8.74
CA ALA A 597 -35.21 6.28 9.21
C ALA A 597 -34.41 5.64 10.35
N LYS A 598 -35.08 5.05 11.35
CA LYS A 598 -34.43 4.37 12.48
C LYS A 598 -33.71 3.09 12.07
N GLU A 599 -34.24 2.35 11.11
CA GLU A 599 -33.55 1.16 10.57
C GLU A 599 -32.25 1.54 9.88
N ALA A 600 -32.22 2.68 9.18
CA ALA A 600 -31.02 3.17 8.50
C ALA A 600 -30.06 3.93 9.43
N ASP A 601 -30.57 4.64 10.43
CA ASP A 601 -29.80 5.46 11.39
C ASP A 601 -30.31 5.24 12.83
N PRO A 602 -29.98 4.10 13.47
CA PRO A 602 -30.49 3.75 14.80
C PRO A 602 -30.13 4.77 15.90
N GLU A 603 -29.00 5.45 15.74
CA GLU A 603 -28.48 6.44 16.69
C GLU A 603 -28.92 7.87 16.39
N GLY A 604 -29.62 8.11 15.28
CA GLY A 604 -30.11 9.45 14.90
C GLY A 604 -28.99 10.46 14.63
N LYS A 605 -27.80 10.01 14.19
CA LYS A 605 -26.62 10.87 13.97
C LYS A 605 -26.71 11.69 12.68
N ARG A 606 -27.37 11.14 11.66
CA ARG A 606 -27.48 11.70 10.30
C ARG A 606 -28.92 11.98 9.88
N THR A 607 -29.86 11.84 10.80
CA THR A 607 -31.27 12.16 10.62
C THR A 607 -31.59 13.57 11.13
N ILE A 608 -32.43 14.30 10.40
CA ILE A 608 -32.90 15.66 10.68
C ILE A 608 -34.42 15.62 10.63
N GLY A 609 -35.10 15.94 11.73
CA GLY A 609 -36.57 15.92 11.76
C GLY A 609 -37.16 17.24 11.26
N VAL A 610 -38.20 17.18 10.44
CA VAL A 610 -38.97 18.36 10.01
C VAL A 610 -40.45 18.13 10.29
N LEU A 611 -40.99 18.93 11.20
CA LEU A 611 -42.39 18.95 11.57
C LEU A 611 -43.14 19.96 10.68
N THR A 612 -44.19 19.50 10.02
CA THR A 612 -45.04 20.29 9.11
C THR A 612 -46.45 20.44 9.69
N LYS A 613 -47.21 21.38 9.10
CA LYS A 613 -48.59 21.72 9.51
C LYS A 613 -48.73 22.10 11.00
N PRO A 614 -47.90 23.03 11.53
CA PRO A 614 -47.98 23.44 12.93
C PRO A 614 -49.29 24.15 13.31
N ASP A 615 -50.09 24.53 12.31
CA ASP A 615 -51.43 25.10 12.44
C ASP A 615 -52.50 24.08 12.85
N THR A 616 -52.25 22.77 12.74
CA THR A 616 -53.21 21.72 13.14
C THR A 616 -53.09 21.32 14.61
N LEU A 617 -52.15 21.90 15.36
CA LEU A 617 -51.88 21.53 16.75
C LEU A 617 -53.02 21.96 17.68
N GLN A 618 -53.65 21.00 18.37
CA GLN A 618 -54.77 21.27 19.29
C GLN A 618 -54.27 21.64 20.70
N THR A 619 -55.09 22.38 21.46
CA THR A 619 -54.72 22.96 22.77
C THR A 619 -54.29 21.94 23.85
N GLY A 620 -54.65 20.66 23.70
CA GLY A 620 -54.27 19.57 24.62
C GLY A 620 -53.03 18.76 24.22
N GLU A 621 -52.54 18.90 22.98
CA GLU A 621 -51.46 18.06 22.43
C GLU A 621 -50.07 18.73 22.51
N HIS A 622 -50.02 19.98 23.01
CA HIS A 622 -48.79 20.79 23.08
C HIS A 622 -47.59 20.09 23.75
N PRO A 623 -47.70 19.43 24.92
CA PRO A 623 -46.53 18.92 25.63
C PRO A 623 -45.75 17.85 24.84
N SER A 624 -46.45 16.92 24.19
CA SER A 624 -45.81 15.80 23.48
C SER A 624 -45.01 16.25 22.25
N TRP A 625 -45.52 17.23 21.50
CA TRP A 625 -44.83 17.78 20.33
C TRP A 625 -43.71 18.75 20.70
N LEU A 626 -43.85 19.46 21.83
CA LEU A 626 -42.78 20.29 22.39
C LEU A 626 -41.61 19.45 22.89
N ASP A 627 -41.87 18.32 23.56
CA ASP A 627 -40.82 17.38 23.98
C ASP A 627 -40.03 16.82 22.79
N LEU A 628 -40.70 16.62 21.65
CA LEU A 628 -40.04 16.21 20.40
C LEU A 628 -39.17 17.35 19.83
N LEU A 629 -39.71 18.57 19.74
CA LEU A 629 -38.99 19.74 19.23
C LEU A 629 -37.74 20.08 20.06
N GLU A 630 -37.87 20.00 21.39
CA GLU A 630 -36.77 20.21 22.34
C GLU A 630 -35.85 18.99 22.45
N ASN A 631 -36.07 17.98 21.60
CA ASN A 631 -35.23 16.80 21.48
C ASN A 631 -35.14 15.95 22.76
N ARG A 632 -36.16 16.06 23.63
CA ARG A 632 -36.32 15.30 24.89
C ARG A 632 -36.90 13.90 24.64
N ARG A 633 -37.56 13.69 23.50
CA ARG A 633 -38.09 12.40 23.05
C ARG A 633 -37.60 12.11 21.63
N HIS A 634 -37.30 10.83 21.33
CA HIS A 634 -36.75 10.41 20.03
C HIS A 634 -35.53 11.22 19.59
N HIS A 635 -34.48 11.20 20.41
CA HIS A 635 -33.30 12.05 20.24
C HIS A 635 -32.67 11.94 18.84
N LEU A 636 -32.52 13.08 18.15
CA LEU A 636 -31.75 13.24 16.92
C LEU A 636 -30.58 14.20 17.17
N THR A 637 -29.38 13.85 16.73
CA THR A 637 -28.18 14.70 16.91
C THR A 637 -28.34 16.06 16.22
N ASN A 638 -29.04 16.10 15.09
CA ASN A 638 -29.29 17.34 14.33
C ASN A 638 -30.59 18.06 14.75
N GLY A 639 -31.34 17.49 15.71
CA GLY A 639 -32.59 18.04 16.23
C GLY A 639 -33.77 18.01 15.24
N TYR A 640 -34.81 18.75 15.62
CA TYR A 640 -36.07 18.88 14.89
C TYR A 640 -36.28 20.34 14.47
N PHE A 641 -36.89 20.56 13.32
CA PHE A 641 -37.30 21.87 12.80
C PHE A 641 -38.80 21.91 12.59
N VAL A 642 -39.43 23.07 12.70
CA VAL A 642 -40.86 23.26 12.40
C VAL A 642 -41.01 24.22 11.24
N THR A 643 -41.77 23.84 10.22
CA THR A 643 -42.01 24.68 9.05
C THR A 643 -43.51 24.80 8.78
N LYS A 644 -43.93 25.98 8.31
CA LYS A 644 -45.33 26.22 7.91
C LYS A 644 -45.39 26.50 6.42
N GLN A 645 -46.20 25.71 5.73
CA GLN A 645 -46.49 25.89 4.32
C GLN A 645 -47.81 26.68 4.13
N PRO A 646 -48.00 27.36 2.99
CA PRO A 646 -49.24 28.07 2.70
C PRO A 646 -50.47 27.15 2.77
N ALA A 647 -51.58 27.65 3.31
CA ALA A 647 -52.83 26.88 3.35
C ALA A 647 -53.39 26.68 1.93
N PRO A 648 -54.24 25.66 1.68
CA PRO A 648 -54.89 25.45 0.38
C PRO A 648 -55.64 26.68 -0.15
N GLU A 649 -56.21 27.50 0.73
CA GLU A 649 -56.91 28.74 0.36
C GLU A 649 -55.96 29.88 -0.07
N ASP A 650 -54.76 29.92 0.50
CA ASP A 650 -53.72 30.91 0.17
C ASP A 650 -53.08 30.61 -1.18
N LEU A 651 -53.01 29.33 -1.55
CA LEU A 651 -52.49 28.87 -2.84
C LEU A 651 -53.38 29.28 -4.02
N LYS A 652 -54.70 29.37 -3.81
CA LYS A 652 -55.66 29.88 -4.80
C LYS A 652 -55.46 31.36 -5.13
N LYS A 653 -54.75 32.11 -4.28
CA LYS A 653 -54.49 33.56 -4.45
C LYS A 653 -53.15 33.87 -5.14
N ASN A 654 -52.45 32.88 -5.71
CA ASN A 654 -51.15 33.04 -6.38
C ASN A 654 -50.13 33.83 -5.53
N LEU A 655 -49.99 33.45 -4.25
CA LEU A 655 -49.05 34.08 -3.34
C LEU A 655 -47.59 33.88 -3.80
N THR A 656 -46.84 34.98 -3.92
CA THR A 656 -45.41 34.95 -4.26
C THR A 656 -44.57 34.29 -3.15
N TYR A 657 -43.49 33.60 -3.50
CA TYR A 657 -42.56 32.95 -2.56
C TYR A 657 -42.17 33.84 -1.36
N LYS A 658 -41.77 35.09 -1.61
CA LYS A 658 -41.38 36.05 -0.56
C LYS A 658 -42.50 36.34 0.44
N LYS A 659 -43.74 36.50 -0.03
CA LYS A 659 -44.91 36.73 0.83
C LYS A 659 -45.27 35.49 1.67
N ALA A 660 -45.07 34.28 1.12
CA ALA A 660 -45.28 33.04 1.87
C ALA A 660 -44.30 32.87 3.04
N ARG A 661 -43.03 33.26 2.86
CA ARG A 661 -42.02 33.26 3.95
C ARG A 661 -42.32 34.33 5.02
N GLU A 662 -42.81 35.50 4.61
CA GLU A 662 -43.23 36.53 5.56
C GLU A 662 -44.44 36.08 6.41
N ALA A 663 -45.43 35.44 5.79
CA ALA A 663 -46.59 34.88 6.50
C ALA A 663 -46.20 33.75 7.47
N GLU A 664 -45.20 32.93 7.13
CA GLU A 664 -44.62 31.92 8.03
C GLU A 664 -43.96 32.57 9.26
N LYS A 665 -43.13 33.60 9.05
CA LYS A 665 -42.50 34.35 10.14
C LYS A 665 -43.52 34.99 11.07
N GLN A 666 -44.55 35.62 10.50
CA GLN A 666 -45.63 36.20 11.28
C GLN A 666 -46.36 35.15 12.12
N PHE A 667 -46.68 33.99 11.56
CA PHE A 667 -47.33 32.91 12.30
C PHE A 667 -46.53 32.47 13.53
N PHE A 668 -45.23 32.21 13.39
CA PHE A 668 -44.41 31.80 14.54
C PHE A 668 -44.21 32.92 15.56
N ALA A 669 -44.28 34.19 15.14
CA ALA A 669 -44.21 35.35 16.03
C ALA A 669 -45.51 35.63 16.79
N THR A 670 -46.68 35.22 16.28
CA THR A 670 -47.98 35.54 16.87
C THR A 670 -48.67 34.38 17.56
N SER A 671 -48.46 33.15 17.08
CA SER A 671 -49.23 31.97 17.51
C SER A 671 -48.59 31.26 18.71
N GLN A 672 -49.40 30.84 19.67
CA GLN A 672 -48.99 29.91 20.74
C GLN A 672 -48.99 28.46 20.24
N PRO A 673 -48.10 27.58 20.73
CA PRO A 673 -47.07 27.80 21.75
C PRO A 673 -45.78 28.43 21.19
N TRP A 674 -45.67 28.58 19.86
CA TRP A 674 -44.43 28.91 19.16
C TRP A 674 -43.78 30.23 19.60
N LYS A 675 -44.59 31.25 19.86
CA LYS A 675 -44.13 32.58 20.32
C LYS A 675 -43.43 32.52 21.70
N SER A 676 -43.87 31.64 22.58
CA SER A 676 -43.40 31.58 23.98
C SER A 676 -42.19 30.68 24.19
N LEU A 677 -41.66 30.05 23.12
CA LEU A 677 -40.49 29.20 23.19
C LEU A 677 -39.20 29.99 23.44
N GLU A 678 -38.24 29.35 24.11
CA GLU A 678 -36.92 29.93 24.39
C GLU A 678 -36.16 30.30 23.11
N ALA A 679 -35.26 31.28 23.22
CA ALA A 679 -34.48 31.80 22.10
C ALA A 679 -33.63 30.72 21.39
N GLY A 680 -33.25 29.65 22.09
CA GLY A 680 -32.57 28.49 21.49
C GLY A 680 -33.50 27.72 20.54
N THR A 681 -34.69 27.36 21.00
CA THR A 681 -35.69 26.60 20.24
C THR A 681 -36.30 27.40 19.09
N GLN A 682 -36.40 28.73 19.22
CA GLN A 682 -36.88 29.59 18.13
C GLN A 682 -36.01 29.52 16.85
N ARG A 683 -34.72 29.16 16.97
CA ARG A 683 -33.84 28.96 15.79
C ARG A 683 -34.20 27.74 14.95
N HIS A 684 -35.05 26.87 15.47
CA HIS A 684 -35.55 25.68 14.78
C HIS A 684 -36.91 25.93 14.08
N LEU A 685 -37.44 27.15 14.14
CA LEU A 685 -38.71 27.51 13.52
C LEU A 685 -38.51 28.24 12.18
N GLY A 686 -39.24 27.81 11.16
CA GLY A 686 -39.29 28.46 9.85
C GLY A 686 -38.37 27.84 8.80
N THR A 687 -38.77 27.98 7.53
CA THR A 687 -38.06 27.35 6.42
C THR A 687 -36.70 27.99 6.13
N ASP A 688 -36.55 29.30 6.36
CA ASP A 688 -35.28 30.00 6.15
C ASP A 688 -34.17 29.44 7.05
N HIS A 689 -34.49 29.15 8.32
CA HIS A 689 -33.55 28.55 9.27
C HIS A 689 -33.21 27.10 8.89
N LEU A 690 -34.21 26.30 8.51
CA LEU A 690 -34.00 24.93 8.03
C LEU A 690 -33.07 24.92 6.80
N THR A 691 -33.33 25.76 5.81
CA THR A 691 -32.54 25.82 4.57
C THR A 691 -31.08 26.21 4.84
N SER A 692 -30.88 27.20 5.72
CA SER A 692 -29.53 27.60 6.15
C SER A 692 -28.81 26.48 6.90
N PHE A 693 -29.52 25.74 7.76
CA PHE A 693 -28.98 24.60 8.50
C PHE A 693 -28.61 23.44 7.57
N LEU A 694 -29.49 23.08 6.62
CA LEU A 694 -29.25 21.98 5.67
C LEU A 694 -28.05 22.26 4.78
N SER A 695 -27.93 23.48 4.24
CA SER A 695 -26.79 23.88 3.41
C SER A 695 -25.47 23.79 4.19
N ASP A 696 -25.45 24.32 5.41
CA ASP A 696 -24.30 24.28 6.30
C ASP A 696 -23.93 22.85 6.75
N ARG A 697 -24.92 22.03 7.12
CA ARG A 697 -24.70 20.65 7.54
C ARG A 697 -24.21 19.78 6.39
N LEU A 698 -24.78 19.92 5.18
CA LEU A 698 -24.31 19.23 3.98
C LEU A 698 -22.86 19.59 3.66
N GLY A 699 -22.51 20.89 3.70
CA GLY A 699 -21.14 21.33 3.47
C GLY A 699 -20.12 20.70 4.41
N ARG A 700 -20.42 20.67 5.72
CA ARG A 700 -19.55 19.97 6.70
C ARG A 700 -19.50 18.48 6.45
N TYR A 701 -20.64 17.86 6.18
CA TYR A 701 -20.72 16.42 5.94
C TYR A 701 -19.92 16.00 4.70
N ILE A 702 -19.96 16.80 3.63
CA ILE A 702 -19.10 16.61 2.45
C ILE A 702 -17.62 16.70 2.86
N ALA A 703 -17.23 17.74 3.60
CA ALA A 703 -15.85 17.91 4.04
C ALA A 703 -15.34 16.74 4.92
N GLU A 704 -16.18 16.25 5.83
CA GLU A 704 -15.90 15.10 6.70
C GLU A 704 -15.71 13.80 5.89
N LYS A 705 -16.46 13.61 4.80
CA LYS A 705 -16.43 12.40 3.97
C LYS A 705 -15.43 12.44 2.82
N LEU A 706 -14.95 13.64 2.44
CA LEU A 706 -14.05 13.82 1.30
C LEU A 706 -12.76 12.98 1.37
N PRO A 707 -12.07 12.84 2.53
CA PRO A 707 -10.88 11.99 2.61
C PRO A 707 -11.20 10.52 2.31
N LYS A 708 -12.33 10.01 2.81
CA LYS A 708 -12.77 8.64 2.53
C LYS A 708 -13.08 8.45 1.03
N ILE A 709 -13.76 9.40 0.40
CA ILE A 709 -14.04 9.40 -1.03
C ILE A 709 -12.73 9.32 -1.86
N GLN A 710 -11.68 10.04 -1.44
CA GLN A 710 -10.37 9.99 -2.11
C GLN A 710 -9.70 8.61 -1.97
N VAL A 711 -9.78 7.99 -0.79
CA VAL A 711 -9.26 6.64 -0.54
C VAL A 711 -10.02 5.60 -1.34
N ASP A 712 -11.36 5.65 -1.30
CA ASP A 712 -12.23 4.71 -2.03
C ASP A 712 -12.00 4.82 -3.55
N LEU A 713 -11.86 6.04 -4.09
CA LEU A 713 -11.50 6.25 -5.50
C LEU A 713 -10.13 5.66 -5.85
N ALA A 714 -9.11 5.90 -5.02
CA ALA A 714 -7.77 5.36 -5.24
C ALA A 714 -7.77 3.82 -5.21
N ALA A 715 -8.52 3.22 -4.29
CA ALA A 715 -8.69 1.78 -4.19
C ALA A 715 -9.39 1.21 -5.45
N SER A 716 -10.48 1.82 -5.92
CA SER A 716 -11.17 1.39 -7.14
C SER A 716 -10.28 1.51 -8.38
N ILE A 717 -9.49 2.58 -8.50
CA ILE A 717 -8.50 2.73 -9.60
C ILE A 717 -7.44 1.64 -9.52
N ALA A 718 -6.91 1.35 -8.33
CA ALA A 718 -5.91 0.31 -8.14
C ALA A 718 -6.46 -1.07 -8.50
N GLN A 719 -7.71 -1.38 -8.09
CA GLN A 719 -8.37 -2.64 -8.41
C GLN A 719 -8.59 -2.81 -9.91
N VAL A 720 -9.10 -1.79 -10.60
CA VAL A 720 -9.30 -1.85 -12.06
C VAL A 720 -7.95 -1.93 -12.80
N THR A 721 -6.93 -1.22 -12.32
CA THR A 721 -5.58 -1.29 -12.90
C THR A 721 -4.98 -2.70 -12.73
N ALA A 722 -5.09 -3.29 -11.54
CA ALA A 722 -4.64 -4.67 -11.31
C ALA A 722 -5.42 -5.68 -12.16
N ALA A 723 -6.72 -5.47 -12.39
CA ALA A 723 -7.52 -6.31 -13.27
C ALA A 723 -7.07 -6.20 -14.74
N ILE A 724 -6.69 -5.01 -15.21
CA ILE A 724 -6.12 -4.80 -16.54
C ILE A 724 -4.73 -5.43 -16.65
N ASP A 725 -3.88 -5.27 -15.64
CA ASP A 725 -2.51 -5.81 -15.62
C ASP A 725 -2.49 -7.35 -15.54
N ALA A 726 -3.56 -7.96 -15.02
CA ALA A 726 -3.75 -9.40 -15.01
C ALA A 726 -4.18 -9.98 -16.38
N LEU A 727 -4.67 -9.14 -17.31
CA LEU A 727 -4.96 -9.58 -18.67
C LEU A 727 -3.66 -9.81 -19.45
N PRO A 728 -3.63 -10.74 -20.43
CA PRO A 728 -2.51 -10.86 -21.35
C PRO A 728 -2.16 -9.51 -22.01
N PRO A 729 -0.93 -9.32 -22.50
CA PRO A 729 -0.61 -8.13 -23.29
C PRO A 729 -1.49 -8.08 -24.56
N PRO A 730 -1.88 -6.88 -25.04
CA PRO A 730 -2.63 -6.74 -26.27
C PRO A 730 -1.84 -7.30 -27.46
N PRO A 731 -2.53 -7.78 -28.51
CA PRO A 731 -1.90 -8.40 -29.67
C PRO A 731 -0.94 -7.42 -30.34
N SER A 732 0.27 -7.89 -30.68
CA SER A 732 1.28 -7.08 -31.35
C SER A 732 0.78 -6.60 -32.71
N SER A 733 1.16 -5.38 -33.09
CA SER A 733 1.02 -4.86 -34.45
C SER A 733 1.90 -5.59 -35.48
N ASP A 734 2.85 -6.40 -35.01
CA ASP A 734 3.72 -7.27 -35.82
C ASP A 734 3.64 -8.72 -35.29
N PRO A 735 2.74 -9.55 -35.86
CA PRO A 735 2.56 -10.95 -35.48
C PRO A 735 3.79 -11.82 -35.73
N THR A 736 4.60 -11.49 -36.74
CA THR A 736 5.78 -12.29 -37.13
C THR A 736 6.86 -12.20 -36.06
N THR A 737 7.15 -10.97 -35.62
CA THR A 737 8.13 -10.71 -34.57
C THR A 737 7.68 -11.31 -33.22
N GLU A 738 6.39 -11.29 -32.92
CA GLU A 738 5.85 -11.88 -31.69
C GLU A 738 6.05 -13.40 -31.66
N ILE A 739 5.69 -14.11 -32.74
CA ILE A 739 5.89 -15.56 -32.85
C ILE A 739 7.38 -15.91 -32.77
N CYS A 740 8.25 -15.19 -33.48
CA CYS A 740 9.70 -15.42 -33.44
C CYS A 740 10.26 -15.22 -32.03
N THR A 741 9.79 -14.22 -31.29
CA THR A 741 10.24 -13.95 -29.92
C THR A 741 9.85 -15.09 -28.97
N ARG A 742 8.65 -15.64 -29.12
CA ARG A 742 8.18 -16.79 -28.31
C ARG A 742 8.98 -18.05 -28.63
N ILE A 743 9.26 -18.32 -29.90
CA ILE A 743 10.10 -19.47 -30.31
C ILE A 743 11.52 -19.32 -29.75
N ALA A 744 12.12 -18.13 -29.84
CA ALA A 744 13.45 -17.86 -29.30
C ALA A 744 13.50 -18.04 -27.76
N ALA A 745 12.45 -17.66 -27.04
CA ALA A 745 12.34 -17.85 -25.60
C ALA A 745 12.26 -19.33 -25.21
N VAL A 746 11.51 -20.14 -25.96
CA VAL A 746 11.47 -21.60 -25.77
C VAL A 746 12.84 -22.21 -26.02
N GLN A 747 13.50 -21.84 -27.12
CA GLN A 747 14.85 -22.32 -27.44
C GLN A 747 15.85 -22.00 -26.32
N HIS A 748 15.87 -20.75 -25.85
CA HIS A 748 16.77 -20.32 -24.78
C HIS A 748 16.55 -21.10 -23.48
N ASN A 749 15.30 -21.30 -23.07
CA ASN A 749 15.00 -22.05 -21.85
C ASN A 749 15.31 -23.54 -21.98
N LEU A 750 15.14 -24.13 -23.17
CA LEU A 750 15.56 -25.50 -23.45
C LEU A 750 17.09 -25.64 -23.40
N ASP A 751 17.84 -24.66 -23.90
CA ASP A 751 19.32 -24.66 -23.78
C ASP A 751 19.75 -24.66 -22.30
N GLN A 752 19.10 -23.86 -21.46
CA GLN A 752 19.36 -23.83 -20.02
C GLN A 752 19.00 -25.16 -19.33
N LEU A 753 17.89 -25.78 -19.72
CA LEU A 753 17.43 -27.07 -19.23
C LEU A 753 18.41 -28.21 -19.56
N VAL A 754 18.96 -28.20 -20.77
CA VAL A 754 19.96 -29.18 -21.26
C VAL A 754 21.33 -28.96 -20.63
N GLN A 755 21.71 -27.71 -20.36
CA GLN A 755 22.99 -27.38 -19.70
C GLN A 755 22.96 -27.59 -18.18
N GLY A 756 21.77 -27.65 -17.57
CA GLY A 756 21.61 -27.89 -16.14
C GLY A 756 21.90 -26.67 -15.25
N SER A 757 21.56 -25.45 -15.70
CA SER A 757 21.71 -24.25 -14.88
C SER A 757 20.78 -24.26 -13.66
N SER A 758 21.15 -23.57 -12.57
CA SER A 758 20.59 -23.78 -11.22
C SER A 758 19.07 -23.60 -11.08
N ALA A 759 18.42 -22.84 -11.96
CA ALA A 759 16.97 -22.65 -11.95
C ALA A 759 16.19 -23.73 -12.75
N LEU A 760 16.85 -24.46 -13.66
CA LEU A 760 16.22 -25.41 -14.59
C LEU A 760 16.90 -26.80 -14.58
N ALA A 761 17.64 -27.18 -13.54
CA ALA A 761 18.39 -28.44 -13.48
C ALA A 761 17.54 -29.72 -13.34
N HIS A 762 16.21 -29.64 -13.34
CA HIS A 762 15.32 -30.77 -13.04
C HIS A 762 15.40 -31.91 -14.07
N LEU A 763 15.60 -31.59 -15.36
CA LEU A 763 15.76 -32.60 -16.40
C LEU A 763 17.05 -33.42 -16.21
N ILE A 764 18.17 -32.75 -15.93
CA ILE A 764 19.46 -33.41 -15.70
C ILE A 764 19.44 -34.25 -14.43
N GLN A 765 18.75 -33.79 -13.38
CA GLN A 765 18.56 -34.59 -12.16
C GLN A 765 17.72 -35.85 -12.41
N ALA A 766 16.67 -35.75 -13.24
CA ALA A 766 15.87 -36.90 -13.65
C ALA A 766 16.68 -37.88 -14.51
N LYS A 767 17.46 -37.38 -15.48
CA LYS A 767 18.40 -38.18 -16.27
C LYS A 767 19.36 -38.97 -15.39
N ASN A 768 20.03 -38.29 -14.44
CA ASN A 768 20.97 -38.92 -13.52
C ASN A 768 20.33 -39.99 -12.63
N ARG A 769 19.01 -39.93 -12.41
CA ARG A 769 18.27 -40.96 -11.67
C ARG A 769 18.04 -42.19 -12.55
N GLU A 770 17.60 -42.00 -13.79
CA GLU A 770 17.38 -43.10 -14.72
C GLU A 770 18.71 -43.77 -15.13
N ASP A 771 19.80 -43.02 -15.30
CA ASP A 771 21.14 -43.58 -15.55
C ASP A 771 21.59 -44.52 -14.41
N ARG A 772 21.30 -44.14 -13.14
CA ARG A 772 21.57 -44.99 -11.97
C ARG A 772 20.69 -46.24 -11.94
N ARG A 773 19.41 -46.09 -12.31
CA ARG A 773 18.47 -47.21 -12.40
C ARG A 773 18.94 -48.22 -13.45
N PHE A 774 19.33 -47.74 -14.63
CA PHE A 774 19.91 -48.55 -15.70
C PHE A 774 21.17 -49.28 -15.23
N MET A 775 22.10 -48.55 -14.60
CA MET A 775 23.32 -49.13 -14.04
C MET A 775 23.03 -50.28 -13.06
N ASN A 776 22.04 -50.12 -12.18
CA ASN A 776 21.65 -51.13 -11.20
C ASN A 776 20.93 -52.33 -11.86
N ALA A 777 20.00 -52.08 -12.78
CA ALA A 777 19.32 -53.12 -13.53
C ALA A 777 20.33 -53.97 -14.33
N LEU A 778 21.31 -53.32 -14.95
CA LEU A 778 22.37 -54.02 -15.66
C LEU A 778 23.27 -54.81 -14.72
N ARG A 779 23.64 -54.27 -13.54
CA ARG A 779 24.43 -55.02 -12.54
C ARG A 779 23.75 -56.31 -12.08
N ALA A 780 22.42 -56.31 -11.98
CA ALA A 780 21.65 -57.48 -11.60
C ALA A 780 21.74 -58.63 -12.64
N THR A 781 22.16 -58.34 -13.88
CA THR A 781 22.37 -59.36 -14.93
C THR A 781 23.74 -60.05 -14.84
N LYS A 782 24.55 -59.74 -13.83
CA LYS A 782 25.86 -60.36 -13.67
C LYS A 782 25.72 -61.87 -13.47
N PRO A 783 26.35 -62.72 -14.30
CA PRO A 783 26.28 -64.16 -14.10
C PRO A 783 27.00 -64.54 -12.80
N LEU A 784 26.31 -65.33 -11.97
CA LEU A 784 26.86 -65.87 -10.73
C LEU A 784 27.18 -67.35 -10.91
N PHE A 785 28.47 -67.66 -11.05
CA PHE A 785 28.96 -69.04 -11.12
C PHE A 785 29.13 -69.62 -9.72
N ILE A 786 28.55 -70.80 -9.49
CA ILE A 786 28.61 -71.52 -8.21
C ILE A 786 29.76 -72.53 -8.27
N PRO A 787 30.78 -72.45 -7.39
CA PRO A 787 31.96 -73.31 -7.37
C PRO A 787 31.68 -74.77 -6.96
N PHE A 788 30.42 -75.18 -6.73
CA PHE A 788 30.04 -76.44 -6.08
C PHE A 788 29.08 -77.28 -6.94
N GLU A 789 29.04 -78.59 -6.69
CA GLU A 789 28.09 -79.51 -7.33
C GLU A 789 26.66 -79.31 -6.80
N ALA A 790 25.65 -79.63 -7.61
CA ALA A 790 24.25 -79.35 -7.30
C ALA A 790 23.69 -80.08 -6.05
N ASN A 791 24.39 -81.12 -5.57
CA ASN A 791 24.06 -81.88 -4.37
C ASN A 791 24.67 -81.27 -3.09
N GLU A 792 25.35 -80.13 -3.18
CA GLU A 792 26.06 -79.45 -2.08
C GLU A 792 25.31 -78.21 -1.58
N GLU A 793 24.05 -78.39 -1.15
CA GLU A 793 23.15 -77.27 -0.86
C GLU A 793 23.64 -76.29 0.22
N ASP A 794 24.34 -76.77 1.25
CA ASP A 794 24.79 -75.93 2.36
C ASP A 794 26.00 -75.07 1.97
N GLU A 795 26.91 -75.59 1.16
CA GLU A 795 28.02 -74.86 0.56
C GLU A 795 27.52 -73.82 -0.46
N ILE A 796 26.51 -74.19 -1.26
CA ILE A 796 25.85 -73.28 -2.21
C ILE A 796 25.21 -72.10 -1.48
N LYS A 797 24.38 -72.34 -0.45
CA LYS A 797 23.76 -71.28 0.35
C LYS A 797 24.79 -70.37 1.03
N THR A 798 25.90 -70.94 1.49
CA THR A 798 27.00 -70.19 2.11
C THR A 798 27.75 -69.33 1.09
N TRP A 799 27.93 -69.82 -0.13
CA TRP A 799 28.54 -69.05 -1.23
C TRP A 799 27.63 -67.94 -1.72
N GLU A 800 26.35 -68.24 -1.95
CA GLU A 800 25.36 -67.26 -2.39
C GLU A 800 25.22 -66.13 -1.36
N SER A 801 25.13 -66.43 -0.07
CA SER A 801 25.05 -65.41 0.98
C SER A 801 26.31 -64.52 1.06
N LYS A 802 27.52 -65.08 0.88
CA LYS A 802 28.77 -64.31 0.83
C LYS A 802 28.87 -63.48 -0.46
N ALA A 803 28.49 -64.04 -1.62
CA ALA A 803 28.51 -63.34 -2.90
C ALA A 803 27.52 -62.16 -2.91
N VAL A 804 26.33 -62.34 -2.34
CA VAL A 804 25.28 -61.31 -2.23
C VAL A 804 25.64 -60.21 -1.22
N SER A 805 26.35 -60.52 -0.12
CA SER A 805 26.78 -59.51 0.88
C SER A 805 27.78 -58.48 0.37
N SER A 806 28.41 -58.72 -0.79
CA SER A 806 29.37 -57.81 -1.42
C SER A 806 28.76 -56.83 -2.43
N SER A 807 27.45 -56.93 -2.69
CA SER A 807 26.71 -56.08 -3.62
C SER A 807 25.47 -55.50 -2.94
N ALA A 808 25.42 -54.17 -2.79
CA ALA A 808 24.50 -53.47 -1.90
C ALA A 808 23.02 -53.36 -2.35
N ASP A 809 22.45 -54.29 -3.14
CA ASP A 809 21.04 -54.20 -3.56
C ASP A 809 20.32 -55.57 -3.66
N ASN A 810 19.07 -55.63 -3.16
CA ASN A 810 18.18 -56.79 -2.99
C ASN A 810 17.53 -57.32 -4.29
N LEU A 811 18.30 -57.72 -5.30
CA LEU A 811 17.75 -58.48 -6.44
C LEU A 811 18.42 -59.86 -6.55
N PRO A 812 17.66 -60.97 -6.63
CA PRO A 812 18.24 -62.30 -6.73
C PRO A 812 18.95 -62.44 -8.07
N ALA A 813 20.26 -62.66 -8.04
CA ALA A 813 21.04 -63.00 -9.22
C ALA A 813 20.60 -64.38 -9.74
N PRO A 814 20.53 -64.61 -11.07
CA PRO A 814 20.33 -65.96 -11.60
C PRO A 814 21.50 -66.85 -11.18
N THR A 815 21.22 -67.90 -10.43
CA THR A 815 22.19 -68.84 -9.88
C THR A 815 22.40 -70.01 -10.85
N THR A 816 23.65 -70.40 -11.11
CA THR A 816 23.94 -71.53 -12.02
C THR A 816 25.02 -72.46 -11.43
N PRO A 817 24.69 -73.75 -11.17
CA PRO A 817 25.64 -74.74 -10.60
C PRO A 817 26.73 -75.18 -11.59
N LEU A 818 27.87 -75.66 -11.07
CA LEU A 818 29.15 -75.78 -11.80
C LEU A 818 29.18 -76.74 -13.01
N ARG A 819 28.25 -77.70 -13.12
CA ARG A 819 28.25 -78.61 -14.28
C ARG A 819 27.58 -77.95 -15.49
N MET A 820 28.35 -77.15 -16.22
CA MET A 820 27.98 -76.63 -17.53
C MET A 820 28.86 -77.27 -18.60
N THR A 821 28.27 -77.83 -19.66
CA THR A 821 29.01 -78.10 -20.89
C THR A 821 29.44 -76.77 -21.54
N PRO A 822 30.49 -76.74 -22.37
CA PRO A 822 30.89 -75.53 -23.10
C PRO A 822 29.75 -74.88 -23.90
N ASP A 823 28.80 -75.68 -24.39
CA ASP A 823 27.60 -75.20 -25.09
C ASP A 823 26.58 -74.56 -24.15
N GLN A 824 26.41 -75.09 -22.93
CA GLN A 824 25.57 -74.49 -21.89
C GLN A 824 26.14 -73.16 -21.41
N LEU A 825 27.47 -73.06 -21.22
CA LEU A 825 28.13 -71.81 -20.83
C LEU A 825 27.97 -70.75 -21.92
N ARG A 826 28.15 -71.12 -23.19
CA ARG A 826 27.93 -70.23 -24.34
C ARG A 826 26.47 -69.77 -24.43
N ALA A 827 25.51 -70.69 -24.26
CA ALA A 827 24.08 -70.36 -24.26
C ALA A 827 23.71 -69.39 -23.13
N HIS A 828 24.24 -69.61 -21.92
CA HIS A 828 23.97 -68.75 -20.76
C HIS A 828 24.57 -67.35 -20.90
N ILE A 829 25.78 -67.25 -21.45
CA ILE A 829 26.39 -65.95 -21.81
C ILE A 829 25.48 -65.26 -22.83
N GLN A 830 25.07 -65.95 -23.89
CA GLN A 830 24.24 -65.39 -24.95
C GLN A 830 22.84 -64.98 -24.45
N GLU A 831 22.24 -65.73 -23.52
CA GLU A 831 20.97 -65.41 -22.86
C GLU A 831 21.09 -64.17 -21.95
N SER A 832 22.19 -64.06 -21.20
CA SER A 832 22.51 -62.86 -20.40
C SER A 832 22.66 -61.60 -21.27
N PHE A 833 23.17 -61.76 -22.51
CA PHE A 833 23.23 -60.70 -23.52
C PHE A 833 21.89 -60.44 -24.23
N CYS A 834 20.93 -61.38 -24.22
CA CYS A 834 19.59 -61.15 -24.73
C CYS A 834 18.74 -60.28 -23.77
N SER A 835 18.95 -60.39 -22.45
CA SER A 835 18.25 -59.55 -21.46
C SER A 835 18.62 -58.06 -21.51
N LEU A 836 19.80 -57.74 -22.07
CA LEU A 836 20.29 -56.37 -22.27
C LEU A 836 19.38 -55.53 -23.17
N SER A 837 18.80 -56.10 -24.23
CA SER A 837 17.96 -55.36 -25.17
C SER A 837 16.69 -54.84 -24.50
N ILE A 838 16.10 -55.64 -23.59
CA ILE A 838 14.92 -55.28 -22.80
C ILE A 838 15.27 -54.14 -21.85
N ILE A 839 16.37 -54.27 -21.09
CA ILE A 839 16.81 -53.25 -20.11
C ILE A 839 17.12 -51.91 -20.80
N ILE A 840 17.72 -51.95 -21.99
CA ILE A 840 18.04 -50.75 -22.77
C ILE A 840 16.76 -50.12 -23.34
N SER A 841 15.85 -50.92 -23.88
CA SER A 841 14.54 -50.44 -24.35
C SER A 841 13.74 -49.77 -23.23
N ASP A 842 13.69 -50.40 -22.06
CA ASP A 842 13.06 -49.87 -20.87
C ASP A 842 13.65 -48.52 -20.46
N THR A 843 14.97 -48.36 -20.55
CA THR A 843 15.67 -47.11 -20.19
C THR A 843 15.28 -45.95 -21.12
N VAL A 844 15.13 -46.21 -22.41
CA VAL A 844 14.63 -45.20 -23.38
C VAL A 844 13.21 -44.78 -23.02
N GLU A 845 12.35 -45.74 -22.68
CA GLU A 845 10.95 -45.48 -22.36
C GLU A 845 10.78 -44.75 -21.01
N TYR A 846 11.60 -45.07 -20.01
CA TYR A 846 11.61 -44.33 -18.74
C TYR A 846 12.12 -42.90 -18.89
N MET A 847 13.03 -42.64 -19.84
CA MET A 847 13.50 -41.30 -20.17
C MET A 847 12.47 -40.45 -20.94
N ARG A 848 11.49 -41.08 -21.60
CA ARG A 848 10.42 -40.42 -22.35
C ARG A 848 9.60 -39.47 -21.47
N THR A 849 9.19 -39.94 -20.30
CA THR A 849 8.33 -39.18 -19.38
C THR A 849 8.96 -37.87 -18.86
N PRO A 850 10.17 -37.87 -18.26
CA PRO A 850 10.77 -36.66 -17.73
C PRO A 850 11.11 -35.63 -18.82
N VAL A 851 11.53 -36.09 -20.01
CA VAL A 851 11.80 -35.20 -21.15
C VAL A 851 10.50 -34.54 -21.63
N SER A 852 9.47 -35.32 -21.94
CA SER A 852 8.19 -34.79 -22.42
C SER A 852 7.53 -33.85 -21.42
N LYS A 853 7.58 -34.18 -20.13
CA LYS A 853 7.04 -33.30 -19.08
C LYS A 853 7.74 -31.94 -19.05
N SER A 854 9.07 -31.92 -19.08
CA SER A 854 9.87 -30.69 -18.97
C SER A 854 9.67 -29.80 -20.20
N VAL A 855 9.62 -30.40 -21.40
CA VAL A 855 9.39 -29.70 -22.65
C VAL A 855 7.96 -29.14 -22.73
N ASN A 856 6.95 -29.94 -22.39
CA ASN A 856 5.55 -29.50 -22.43
C ASN A 856 5.29 -28.34 -21.45
N GLN A 857 5.92 -28.35 -20.28
CA GLN A 857 5.81 -27.24 -19.33
C GLN A 857 6.36 -25.92 -19.90
N LEU A 858 7.49 -25.98 -20.63
CA LEU A 858 8.08 -24.79 -21.26
C LEU A 858 7.23 -24.29 -22.44
N VAL A 859 6.68 -25.19 -23.24
CA VAL A 859 5.75 -24.82 -24.33
C VAL A 859 4.49 -24.18 -23.75
N GLU A 860 3.90 -24.77 -22.71
CA GLU A 860 2.73 -24.22 -22.03
C GLU A 860 3.03 -22.86 -21.36
N GLN A 861 4.24 -22.65 -20.85
CA GLN A 861 4.62 -21.36 -20.27
C GLN A 861 4.64 -20.23 -21.32
N HIS A 862 5.11 -20.51 -22.54
CA HIS A 862 5.31 -19.49 -23.58
C HIS A 862 4.16 -19.39 -24.59
N PHE A 863 3.39 -20.47 -24.76
CA PHE A 863 2.25 -20.58 -25.68
C PHE A 863 0.93 -20.90 -24.97
N GLY A 864 0.90 -21.17 -23.66
CA GLY A 864 -0.34 -21.45 -22.92
C GLY A 864 -1.06 -20.19 -22.43
N ALA A 865 -0.31 -19.11 -22.17
CA ALA A 865 -0.87 -17.79 -21.85
C ALA A 865 -1.23 -16.96 -23.10
N SER A 866 -1.19 -17.56 -24.30
CA SER A 866 -1.44 -16.84 -25.55
C SER A 866 -2.94 -16.67 -25.83
N LEU A 867 -3.19 -15.64 -26.63
CA LEU A 867 -4.48 -15.09 -27.03
C LEU A 867 -5.37 -16.03 -27.87
N ASN A 868 -4.79 -17.09 -28.47
CA ASN A 868 -5.50 -18.01 -29.37
C ASN A 868 -5.16 -19.48 -29.08
N GLU A 869 -6.20 -20.31 -28.90
CA GLU A 869 -6.13 -21.76 -28.66
C GLU A 869 -5.51 -22.53 -29.84
N GLU A 870 -5.68 -22.04 -31.06
CA GLU A 870 -5.13 -22.61 -32.29
C GLU A 870 -3.60 -22.58 -32.30
N LEU A 871 -2.99 -21.45 -31.91
CA LEU A 871 -1.53 -21.30 -31.81
C LEU A 871 -0.92 -22.27 -30.78
N ARG A 872 -1.56 -22.38 -29.61
CA ARG A 872 -1.17 -23.30 -28.55
C ARG A 872 -1.23 -24.77 -29.01
N SER A 873 -2.30 -25.13 -29.70
CA SER A 873 -2.51 -26.48 -30.23
C SER A 873 -1.42 -26.85 -31.24
N ILE A 874 -1.13 -25.97 -32.21
CA ILE A 874 -0.09 -26.19 -33.21
C ILE A 874 1.29 -26.36 -32.56
N ALA A 875 1.65 -25.49 -31.60
CA ALA A 875 2.93 -25.57 -30.89
C ALA A 875 3.08 -26.89 -30.10
N SER A 876 2.01 -27.31 -29.42
CA SER A 876 2.00 -28.55 -28.62
C SER A 876 2.10 -29.80 -29.50
N MET A 877 1.33 -29.86 -30.59
CA MET A 877 1.37 -30.97 -31.55
C MET A 877 2.74 -31.10 -32.22
N THR A 878 3.29 -29.98 -32.70
CA THR A 878 4.61 -29.95 -33.36
C THR A 878 5.70 -30.45 -32.42
N THR A 879 5.65 -30.04 -31.15
CA THR A 879 6.64 -30.46 -30.16
C THR A 879 6.53 -31.96 -29.85
N ALA A 880 5.31 -32.50 -29.73
CA ALA A 880 5.09 -33.92 -29.52
C ALA A 880 5.63 -34.78 -30.69
N GLU A 881 5.41 -34.35 -31.94
CA GLU A 881 5.94 -35.02 -33.14
C GLU A 881 7.48 -35.07 -33.15
N VAL A 882 8.14 -33.95 -32.80
CA VAL A 882 9.62 -33.87 -32.73
C VAL A 882 10.18 -34.79 -31.66
N LEU A 883 9.56 -34.81 -30.48
CA LEU A 883 9.99 -35.68 -29.37
C LEU A 883 9.91 -37.15 -29.76
N GLU A 884 8.81 -37.59 -30.37
CA GLU A 884 8.66 -38.96 -30.83
C GLU A 884 9.78 -39.33 -31.81
N GLY A 885 10.07 -38.46 -32.79
CA GLY A 885 11.15 -38.67 -33.75
C GLY A 885 12.53 -38.79 -33.10
N LEU A 886 12.82 -38.03 -32.05
CA LEU A 886 14.09 -38.13 -31.31
C LEU A 886 14.23 -39.47 -30.58
N PHE A 887 13.17 -39.93 -29.91
CA PHE A 887 13.18 -41.21 -29.19
C PHE A 887 13.29 -42.41 -30.14
N VAL A 888 12.60 -42.39 -31.27
CA VAL A 888 12.71 -43.43 -32.31
C VAL A 888 14.15 -43.52 -32.85
N ARG A 889 14.81 -42.37 -33.10
CA ARG A 889 16.22 -42.35 -33.54
C ARG A 889 17.17 -42.89 -32.48
N ALA A 890 16.93 -42.57 -31.20
CA ALA A 890 17.75 -43.07 -30.10
C ALA A 890 17.64 -44.59 -29.96
N ALA A 891 16.42 -45.14 -30.04
CA ALA A 891 16.17 -46.57 -30.00
C ALA A 891 16.87 -47.31 -31.15
N ALA A 892 16.80 -46.78 -32.38
CA ALA A 892 17.48 -47.37 -33.53
C ALA A 892 19.02 -47.42 -33.37
N ARG A 893 19.63 -46.33 -32.89
CA ARG A 893 21.08 -46.28 -32.62
C ARG A 893 21.52 -47.24 -31.53
N LEU A 894 20.69 -47.41 -30.49
CA LEU A 894 20.96 -48.37 -29.42
C LEU A 894 20.87 -49.82 -29.91
N ASP A 895 19.91 -50.14 -30.77
CA ASP A 895 19.82 -51.47 -31.40
C ASP A 895 21.03 -51.79 -32.29
N GLU A 896 21.53 -50.81 -33.06
CA GLU A 896 22.78 -50.94 -33.80
C GLU A 896 23.99 -51.17 -32.89
N ASN A 897 24.07 -50.43 -31.78
CA ASN A 897 25.16 -50.59 -30.80
C ASN A 897 25.14 -51.99 -30.16
N LEU A 898 23.96 -52.51 -29.83
CA LEU A 898 23.78 -53.85 -29.27
C LEU A 898 24.18 -54.97 -30.21
N LYS A 899 24.02 -54.79 -31.53
CA LYS A 899 24.46 -55.78 -32.53
C LYS A 899 25.96 -56.00 -32.51
N LEU A 900 26.75 -54.96 -32.19
CA LEU A 900 28.21 -55.04 -32.09
C LEU A 900 28.68 -55.86 -30.89
N ASP A 901 27.89 -55.92 -29.82
CA ASP A 901 28.23 -56.62 -28.57
C ASP A 901 27.88 -58.12 -28.59
N ARG A 902 27.29 -58.64 -29.68
CA ARG A 902 26.90 -60.06 -29.80
C ARG A 902 28.08 -61.03 -29.89
N ILE A 903 29.27 -60.56 -30.25
CA ILE A 903 30.49 -61.38 -30.36
C ILE A 903 31.46 -60.94 -29.26
N PRO A 904 31.89 -61.83 -28.35
CA PRO A 904 32.83 -61.47 -27.31
C PRO A 904 34.15 -60.92 -27.85
N TYR A 905 34.42 -59.63 -27.60
CA TYR A 905 35.65 -58.96 -28.03
C TYR A 905 36.07 -57.85 -27.05
N THR A 906 37.36 -57.81 -26.73
CA THR A 906 37.96 -56.74 -25.91
C THR A 906 39.40 -56.50 -26.31
N GLN A 907 39.79 -55.22 -26.44
CA GLN A 907 41.20 -54.80 -26.50
C GLN A 907 41.75 -54.41 -25.13
N ASN A 908 40.91 -54.38 -24.09
CA ASN A 908 41.34 -54.11 -22.72
C ASN A 908 41.88 -55.40 -22.08
N GLU A 909 42.90 -55.98 -22.70
CA GLU A 909 43.45 -57.29 -22.36
C GLU A 909 44.00 -57.32 -20.94
N HIS A 910 44.73 -56.27 -20.53
CA HIS A 910 45.31 -56.19 -19.19
C HIS A 910 44.23 -56.23 -18.09
N TYR A 911 43.16 -55.43 -18.22
CA TYR A 911 42.07 -55.41 -17.25
C TYR A 911 41.22 -56.69 -17.29
N PHE A 912 41.02 -57.26 -18.48
CA PHE A 912 40.37 -58.55 -18.65
C PHE A 912 41.13 -59.66 -17.93
N VAL A 913 42.44 -59.79 -18.18
CA VAL A 913 43.31 -60.78 -17.55
C VAL A 913 43.35 -60.60 -16.03
N SER A 914 43.55 -59.36 -15.54
CA SER A 914 43.59 -59.13 -14.09
C SER A 914 42.26 -59.46 -13.40
N THR A 915 41.13 -59.16 -14.04
CA THR A 915 39.80 -59.46 -13.51
C THR A 915 39.53 -60.96 -13.54
N ARG A 916 39.89 -61.64 -14.63
CA ARG A 916 39.81 -63.10 -14.75
C ARG A 916 40.59 -63.78 -13.64
N ASP A 917 41.85 -63.40 -13.43
CA ASP A 917 42.73 -64.03 -12.44
C ASP A 917 42.22 -63.81 -11.01
N ALA A 918 41.66 -62.64 -10.72
CA ALA A 918 41.04 -62.35 -9.43
C ALA A 918 39.76 -63.16 -9.18
N VAL A 919 38.90 -63.34 -10.20
CA VAL A 919 37.70 -64.18 -10.08
C VAL A 919 38.09 -65.65 -9.95
N LEU A 920 39.07 -66.12 -10.73
CA LEU A 920 39.58 -67.48 -10.67
C LEU A 920 40.16 -67.82 -9.29
N ALA A 921 40.96 -66.92 -8.70
CA ALA A 921 41.51 -67.08 -7.36
C ALA A 921 40.40 -67.23 -6.30
N LYS A 922 39.33 -66.42 -6.38
CA LYS A 922 38.18 -66.51 -5.47
C LYS A 922 37.43 -67.84 -5.60
N LEU A 923 37.21 -68.30 -6.83
CA LEU A 923 36.56 -69.59 -7.08
C LEU A 923 37.42 -70.76 -6.55
N ARG A 924 38.75 -70.71 -6.73
CA ARG A 924 39.69 -71.70 -6.18
C ARG A 924 39.70 -71.70 -4.65
N SER A 925 39.76 -70.52 -4.02
CA SER A 925 39.74 -70.34 -2.56
C SER A 925 38.48 -70.93 -1.91
N ALA A 926 37.32 -70.75 -2.55
CA ALA A 926 36.04 -71.31 -2.11
C ALA A 926 36.03 -72.85 -2.11
N ARG A 927 36.61 -73.48 -3.15
CA ARG A 927 36.69 -74.94 -3.28
C ARG A 927 37.75 -75.57 -2.40
N ALA A 928 38.91 -74.92 -2.27
CA ALA A 928 39.98 -75.36 -1.36
C ALA A 928 39.47 -75.44 0.09
N SER A 929 38.68 -74.46 0.52
CA SER A 929 38.06 -74.40 1.85
C SER A 929 37.14 -75.59 2.18
N LYS A 930 36.55 -76.24 1.17
CA LYS A 930 35.67 -77.41 1.28
C LYS A 930 36.43 -78.73 1.40
N ASN A 931 37.50 -78.91 0.62
CA ASN A 931 38.24 -80.18 0.52
C ASN A 931 39.18 -80.48 1.71
N GLY A 932 39.07 -79.77 2.83
CA GLY A 932 39.97 -79.90 3.99
C GLY A 932 41.41 -79.45 3.72
N GLY A 933 41.71 -78.96 2.50
CA GLY A 933 42.94 -78.26 2.17
C GLY A 933 42.89 -76.90 2.82
N GLY A 934 43.60 -76.76 3.94
CA GLY A 934 43.55 -75.57 4.78
C GLY A 934 43.68 -74.27 3.98
N LYS A 935 43.03 -73.22 4.50
CA LYS A 935 43.53 -71.84 4.37
C LYS A 935 45.05 -71.89 4.40
N ILE A 936 45.72 -71.16 3.52
CA ILE A 936 47.18 -71.16 3.27
C ILE A 936 48.02 -71.03 4.57
N VAL A 937 47.41 -70.72 5.69
CA VAL A 937 48.00 -70.68 7.01
C VAL A 937 47.23 -71.57 8.01
N GLN A 938 47.79 -72.73 8.35
CA GLN A 938 47.55 -73.40 9.63
C GLN A 938 48.88 -73.56 10.38
N THR A 939 48.97 -73.06 11.60
CA THR A 939 49.98 -73.49 12.58
C THR A 939 49.42 -74.67 13.39
N ALA A 940 50.32 -75.54 13.91
CA ALA A 940 50.00 -76.76 14.66
C ALA A 940 49.07 -76.59 15.88
N ASP A 941 48.76 -75.34 16.27
CA ASP A 941 48.09 -74.99 17.53
C ASP A 941 46.67 -74.40 17.33
N GLY A 942 46.14 -74.39 16.09
CA GLY A 942 44.72 -74.11 15.83
C GLY A 942 44.19 -72.71 16.15
N ARG A 943 45.05 -71.68 16.28
CA ARG A 943 44.62 -70.28 16.46
C ARG A 943 44.90 -69.44 15.22
N GLU A 944 43.85 -69.00 14.54
CA GLU A 944 43.93 -68.00 13.47
C GLU A 944 44.42 -66.66 14.01
N SER A 945 45.39 -66.04 13.33
CA SER A 945 45.80 -64.67 13.61
C SER A 945 46.27 -63.98 12.33
N ALA A 946 45.74 -62.77 12.08
CA ALA A 946 46.18 -61.84 11.02
C ALA A 946 47.70 -61.60 11.02
N TYR A 947 48.36 -61.87 12.15
CA TYR A 947 49.80 -61.85 12.31
C TYR A 947 50.53 -62.79 11.33
N THR A 948 49.99 -63.97 11.06
CA THR A 948 50.70 -64.99 10.27
C THR A 948 50.63 -64.70 8.77
N VAL A 949 49.51 -64.14 8.28
CA VAL A 949 49.37 -63.63 6.90
C VAL A 949 50.36 -62.49 6.65
N SER A 950 50.54 -61.61 7.63
CA SER A 950 51.51 -60.51 7.54
C SER A 950 52.97 -60.99 7.45
N ILE A 951 53.31 -62.09 8.14
CA ILE A 951 54.64 -62.72 8.07
C ILE A 951 54.85 -63.35 6.69
N ALA A 952 53.86 -64.06 6.15
CA ALA A 952 53.95 -64.67 4.82
C ALA A 952 54.18 -63.61 3.73
N LEU A 953 53.42 -62.50 3.76
CA LEU A 953 53.61 -61.37 2.84
C LEU A 953 54.98 -60.69 3.03
N ALA A 954 55.44 -60.54 4.27
CA ALA A 954 56.77 -59.97 4.56
C ALA A 954 57.92 -60.87 4.06
N GLN A 955 57.78 -62.19 4.19
CA GLN A 955 58.77 -63.16 3.69
C GLN A 955 58.81 -63.20 2.16
N LEU A 956 57.65 -63.18 1.49
CA LEU A 956 57.58 -63.11 0.03
C LEU A 956 58.19 -61.80 -0.50
N SER A 957 57.95 -60.69 0.19
CA SER A 957 58.59 -59.40 -0.10
C SER A 957 60.11 -59.46 0.08
N ALA A 958 60.60 -60.13 1.13
CA ALA A 958 62.03 -60.35 1.35
C ALA A 958 62.67 -61.26 0.29
N MET A 959 61.89 -62.18 -0.31
CA MET A 959 62.31 -63.01 -1.46
C MET A 959 62.23 -62.27 -2.81
N GLY A 960 61.88 -60.98 -2.81
CA GLY A 960 61.85 -60.13 -4.01
C GLY A 960 60.48 -59.98 -4.66
N PHE A 961 59.42 -60.59 -4.10
CA PHE A 961 58.05 -60.45 -4.59
C PHE A 961 57.35 -59.29 -3.87
N GLN A 962 57.54 -58.08 -4.39
CA GLN A 962 56.99 -56.85 -3.80
C GLN A 962 55.58 -56.53 -4.32
N GLY A 963 54.75 -55.90 -3.49
CA GLY A 963 53.41 -55.42 -3.87
C GLY A 963 52.27 -56.44 -3.77
N LEU A 964 52.53 -57.62 -3.21
CA LEU A 964 51.52 -58.66 -2.98
C LEU A 964 50.56 -58.27 -1.85
N LYS A 965 49.26 -58.48 -2.08
CA LYS A 965 48.17 -58.33 -1.10
C LYS A 965 47.75 -59.70 -0.57
N GLU A 966 47.00 -59.73 0.53
CA GLU A 966 46.43 -60.97 1.09
C GLU A 966 45.64 -61.79 0.06
N GLU A 967 44.90 -61.10 -0.82
CA GLU A 967 44.15 -61.67 -1.94
C GLU A 967 45.03 -62.37 -2.99
N ASP A 968 46.32 -62.00 -3.10
CA ASP A 968 47.25 -62.60 -4.07
C ASP A 968 47.77 -63.96 -3.62
N LEU A 969 47.67 -64.29 -2.32
CA LEU A 969 48.06 -65.59 -1.79
C LEU A 969 47.15 -66.70 -2.31
N GLU A 970 45.87 -66.41 -2.54
CA GLU A 970 44.87 -67.35 -3.09
C GLU A 970 45.24 -67.86 -4.50
N LYS A 971 46.12 -67.15 -5.22
CA LYS A 971 46.60 -67.54 -6.56
C LYS A 971 47.61 -68.71 -6.54
N LEU A 972 48.11 -69.08 -5.37
CA LEU A 972 49.12 -70.14 -5.16
C LEU A 972 48.52 -71.52 -4.84
N LEU A 973 47.18 -71.65 -4.85
CA LEU A 973 46.48 -72.91 -4.60
C LEU A 973 46.76 -73.94 -5.73
N PRO A 974 46.91 -75.24 -5.42
CA PRO A 974 47.10 -76.28 -6.41
C PRO A 974 45.88 -76.44 -7.33
N ALA A 975 46.09 -77.00 -8.53
CA ALA A 975 45.04 -77.18 -9.53
C ALA A 975 43.88 -78.07 -9.03
N ASP A 976 42.65 -77.62 -9.23
CA ASP A 976 41.43 -78.34 -8.85
C ASP A 976 41.02 -79.34 -9.95
N PRO A 977 40.35 -80.46 -9.61
CA PRO A 977 39.81 -81.38 -10.62
C PRO A 977 38.88 -80.75 -11.67
N TYR A 978 38.28 -79.58 -11.38
CA TYR A 978 37.39 -78.82 -12.26
C TYR A 978 38.04 -77.54 -12.82
N GLU A 979 39.38 -77.51 -12.96
CA GLU A 979 40.13 -76.31 -13.34
C GLU A 979 39.66 -75.68 -14.66
N THR A 980 39.29 -76.50 -15.65
CA THR A 980 38.86 -76.02 -16.97
C THR A 980 37.54 -75.25 -16.88
N GLU A 981 36.61 -75.74 -16.06
CA GLU A 981 35.31 -75.12 -15.81
C GLU A 981 35.45 -73.82 -15.00
N LEU A 982 36.35 -73.79 -14.02
CA LEU A 982 36.64 -72.59 -13.22
C LEU A 982 37.30 -71.50 -14.06
N GLU A 983 38.22 -71.85 -14.96
CA GLU A 983 38.82 -70.92 -15.92
C GLU A 983 37.79 -70.34 -16.88
N ALA A 984 36.89 -71.17 -17.41
CA ALA A 984 35.83 -70.73 -18.31
C ALA A 984 34.81 -69.79 -17.61
N ALA A 985 34.41 -70.11 -16.38
CA ALA A 985 33.57 -69.25 -15.54
C ALA A 985 34.25 -67.91 -15.24
N ALA A 986 35.54 -67.93 -14.89
CA ALA A 986 36.31 -66.72 -14.63
C ALA A 986 36.47 -65.84 -15.88
N GLN A 987 36.68 -66.43 -17.06
CA GLN A 987 36.74 -65.70 -18.33
C GLN A 987 35.40 -65.06 -18.67
N ALA A 988 34.28 -65.77 -18.49
CA ALA A 988 32.94 -65.25 -18.73
C ALA A 988 32.59 -64.08 -17.79
N SER A 989 32.86 -64.20 -16.48
CA SER A 989 32.67 -63.12 -15.51
C SER A 989 33.57 -61.91 -15.77
N ALA A 990 34.82 -62.14 -16.19
CA ALA A 990 35.74 -61.06 -16.55
C ALA A 990 35.26 -60.32 -17.81
N TYR A 991 34.85 -61.04 -18.85
CA TYR A 991 34.31 -60.43 -20.07
C TYR A 991 33.04 -59.62 -19.78
N TRP A 992 32.11 -60.17 -19.00
CA TRP A 992 30.91 -59.44 -18.57
C TRP A 992 31.27 -58.14 -17.84
N THR A 993 32.29 -58.15 -16.98
CA THR A 993 32.72 -56.95 -16.24
C THR A 993 33.27 -55.85 -17.18
N VAL A 994 33.95 -56.24 -18.26
CA VAL A 994 34.43 -55.30 -19.28
C VAL A 994 33.28 -54.77 -20.13
N ALA A 995 32.41 -55.66 -20.63
CA ALA A 995 31.24 -55.29 -21.40
C ALA A 995 30.29 -54.38 -20.61
N TYR A 996 30.03 -54.71 -19.35
CA TYR A 996 29.26 -53.91 -18.40
C TYR A 996 29.72 -52.45 -18.35
N LYS A 997 31.03 -52.21 -18.15
CA LYS A 997 31.60 -50.85 -18.07
C LYS A 997 31.39 -50.08 -19.37
N ARG A 998 31.58 -50.74 -20.52
CA ARG A 998 31.32 -50.13 -21.84
C ARG A 998 29.85 -49.77 -22.01
N THR A 999 28.94 -50.65 -21.62
CA THR A 999 27.50 -50.46 -21.80
C THR A 999 26.93 -49.38 -20.88
N ILE A 1000 27.37 -49.29 -19.61
CA ILE A 1000 26.91 -48.23 -18.69
C ILE A 1000 27.35 -46.82 -19.11
N ASP A 1001 28.44 -46.71 -19.88
CA ASP A 1001 28.90 -45.43 -20.40
C ASP A 1001 28.23 -45.09 -21.74
N ASN A 1002 28.17 -46.06 -22.67
CA ASN A 1002 27.69 -45.82 -24.03
C ASN A 1002 26.18 -45.60 -24.13
N VAL A 1003 25.37 -46.34 -23.38
CA VAL A 1003 23.90 -46.25 -23.48
C VAL A 1003 23.39 -44.87 -23.04
N PRO A 1004 23.75 -44.35 -21.83
CA PRO A 1004 23.42 -42.98 -21.45
C PRO A 1004 23.97 -41.91 -22.39
N LEU A 1005 25.17 -42.12 -22.96
CA LEU A 1005 25.78 -41.18 -23.90
C LEU A 1005 25.00 -41.10 -25.23
N ILE A 1006 24.53 -42.24 -25.75
CA ILE A 1006 23.73 -42.29 -26.97
C ILE A 1006 22.37 -41.61 -26.75
N ILE A 1007 21.73 -41.82 -25.60
CA ILE A 1007 20.47 -41.16 -25.24
C ILE A 1007 20.68 -39.64 -25.11
N ASP A 1008 21.76 -39.21 -24.44
CA ASP A 1008 22.10 -37.79 -24.30
C ASP A 1008 22.32 -37.11 -25.66
N ALA A 1009 23.11 -37.73 -26.54
CA ALA A 1009 23.44 -37.20 -27.85
C ALA A 1009 22.28 -37.25 -28.86
N SER A 1010 21.36 -38.21 -28.73
CA SER A 1010 20.28 -38.43 -29.70
C SER A 1010 18.96 -37.78 -29.29
N VAL A 1011 18.73 -37.59 -27.98
CA VAL A 1011 17.50 -37.01 -27.44
C VAL A 1011 17.78 -35.66 -26.81
N ILE A 1012 18.63 -35.59 -25.78
CA ILE A 1012 18.72 -34.41 -24.89
C ILE A 1012 19.40 -33.22 -25.56
N ARG A 1013 20.61 -33.40 -26.10
CA ARG A 1013 21.37 -32.30 -26.72
C ARG A 1013 20.68 -31.68 -27.95
N PRO A 1014 19.99 -32.45 -28.81
CA PRO A 1014 19.28 -31.87 -29.96
C PRO A 1014 18.00 -31.12 -29.62
N LEU A 1015 17.44 -31.23 -28.40
CA LEU A 1015 16.12 -30.66 -28.04
C LEU A 1015 15.95 -29.18 -28.44
N PRO A 1016 16.85 -28.25 -28.06
CA PRO A 1016 16.61 -26.83 -28.26
C PRO A 1016 16.52 -26.48 -29.75
N HIS A 1017 17.41 -27.07 -30.57
CA HIS A 1017 17.46 -26.80 -31.99
C HIS A 1017 16.32 -27.49 -32.75
N ALA A 1018 16.06 -28.77 -32.48
CA ALA A 1018 15.04 -29.55 -33.19
C ALA A 1018 13.62 -29.01 -32.97
N ILE A 1019 13.31 -28.55 -31.75
CA ILE A 1019 11.99 -27.96 -31.44
C ILE A 1019 11.87 -26.58 -32.08
N SER A 1020 12.91 -25.73 -31.97
CA SER A 1020 12.91 -24.39 -32.56
C SER A 1020 12.73 -24.42 -34.08
N GLU A 1021 13.48 -25.28 -34.78
CA GLU A 1021 13.40 -25.43 -36.24
C GLU A 1021 12.01 -25.88 -36.70
N ALA A 1022 11.42 -26.87 -36.02
CA ALA A 1022 10.08 -27.37 -36.34
C ALA A 1022 8.98 -26.33 -36.09
N LEU A 1023 9.07 -25.57 -34.98
CA LEU A 1023 8.14 -24.49 -34.68
C LEU A 1023 8.26 -23.35 -35.69
N HIS A 1024 9.48 -22.96 -36.07
CA HIS A 1024 9.70 -21.98 -37.14
C HIS A 1024 9.06 -22.44 -38.46
N GLY A 1025 9.30 -23.68 -38.87
CA GLY A 1025 8.77 -24.22 -40.13
C GLY A 1025 7.25 -24.30 -40.17
N ARG A 1026 6.56 -24.54 -39.05
CA ARG A 1026 5.12 -24.77 -39.00
C ARG A 1026 4.30 -23.52 -38.64
N LEU A 1027 4.83 -22.63 -37.82
CA LEU A 1027 4.14 -21.40 -37.40
C LEU A 1027 4.35 -20.24 -38.37
N LEU A 1028 5.45 -20.21 -39.11
CA LEU A 1028 5.79 -19.12 -40.04
C LEU A 1028 5.57 -19.47 -41.52
N SER A 1029 4.97 -20.62 -41.82
CA SER A 1029 4.68 -21.04 -43.20
C SER A 1029 3.44 -20.38 -43.83
N GLY A 1030 2.60 -19.70 -43.03
CA GLY A 1030 1.39 -19.02 -43.48
C GLY A 1030 1.61 -17.60 -43.99
N GLY A 1031 0.64 -17.05 -44.72
CA GLY A 1031 0.63 -15.62 -45.12
C GLY A 1031 0.26 -14.68 -43.96
N SER A 1032 0.38 -13.36 -44.16
CA SER A 1032 0.14 -12.34 -43.10
C SER A 1032 -1.21 -12.51 -42.39
N GLN A 1033 -2.28 -12.81 -43.11
CA GLN A 1033 -3.63 -13.01 -42.55
C GLN A 1033 -3.71 -14.22 -41.60
N GLU A 1034 -2.95 -15.28 -41.88
CA GLU A 1034 -2.93 -16.48 -41.03
C GLU A 1034 -2.16 -16.18 -39.73
N LEU A 1035 -1.06 -15.43 -39.83
CA LEU A 1035 -0.28 -15.00 -38.66
C LEU A 1035 -1.08 -14.02 -37.77
N GLU A 1036 -1.82 -13.10 -38.37
CA GLU A 1036 -2.73 -12.19 -37.65
C GLU A 1036 -3.82 -12.95 -36.90
N ARG A 1037 -4.41 -13.97 -37.54
CA ARG A 1037 -5.40 -14.85 -36.90
C ARG A 1037 -4.80 -15.59 -35.71
N LEU A 1038 -3.61 -16.17 -35.85
CA LEU A 1038 -2.94 -16.95 -34.80
C LEU A 1038 -2.56 -16.11 -33.56
N VAL A 1039 -2.44 -14.78 -33.69
CA VAL A 1039 -2.06 -13.86 -32.59
C VAL A 1039 -3.27 -13.07 -32.04
N ALA A 1040 -4.44 -13.15 -32.67
CA ALA A 1040 -5.65 -12.43 -32.26
C ALA A 1040 -6.17 -12.84 -30.85
N GLU A 1041 -6.73 -11.88 -30.11
CA GLU A 1041 -7.41 -12.13 -28.81
C GLU A 1041 -8.70 -12.93 -28.97
N SER A 1042 -9.05 -13.70 -27.93
CA SER A 1042 -10.38 -14.29 -27.84
C SER A 1042 -11.46 -13.20 -27.72
N PRO A 1043 -12.67 -13.43 -28.25
CA PRO A 1043 -13.77 -12.48 -28.16
C PRO A 1043 -14.10 -12.06 -26.72
N GLU A 1044 -14.06 -12.99 -25.75
CA GLU A 1044 -14.38 -12.67 -24.35
C GLU A 1044 -13.33 -11.76 -23.71
N LEU A 1045 -12.04 -12.01 -24.00
CA LEU A 1045 -10.95 -11.18 -23.48
C LEU A 1045 -10.98 -9.76 -24.07
N ALA A 1046 -11.31 -9.63 -25.36
CA ALA A 1046 -11.45 -8.35 -26.02
C ALA A 1046 -12.58 -7.51 -25.40
N GLU A 1047 -13.74 -8.13 -25.13
CA GLU A 1047 -14.88 -7.47 -24.47
C GLU A 1047 -14.51 -7.03 -23.04
N GLN A 1048 -13.92 -7.93 -22.25
CA GLN A 1048 -13.48 -7.63 -20.89
C GLN A 1048 -12.44 -6.49 -20.84
N ARG A 1049 -11.50 -6.47 -21.80
CA ARG A 1049 -10.51 -5.40 -21.93
C ARG A 1049 -11.17 -4.05 -22.23
N VAL A 1050 -12.16 -4.02 -23.13
CA VAL A 1050 -12.89 -2.79 -23.46
C VAL A 1050 -13.65 -2.27 -22.25
N GLU A 1051 -14.35 -3.14 -21.53
CA GLU A 1051 -15.12 -2.79 -20.32
C GLU A 1051 -14.21 -2.19 -19.23
N LEU A 1052 -13.11 -2.87 -18.90
CA LEU A 1052 -12.18 -2.40 -17.87
C LEU A 1052 -11.51 -1.07 -18.24
N ASN A 1053 -11.19 -0.86 -19.51
CA ASN A 1053 -10.63 0.41 -19.99
C ASN A 1053 -11.64 1.55 -19.93
N LEU A 1054 -12.91 1.31 -20.28
CA LEU A 1054 -13.99 2.29 -20.12
C LEU A 1054 -14.18 2.65 -18.64
N ARG A 1055 -14.19 1.65 -17.76
CA ARG A 1055 -14.29 1.85 -16.31
C ARG A 1055 -13.12 2.68 -15.76
N LYS A 1056 -11.87 2.36 -16.15
CA LYS A 1056 -10.67 3.12 -15.79
C LYS A 1056 -10.77 4.58 -16.25
N LYS A 1057 -11.19 4.81 -17.50
CA LYS A 1057 -11.36 6.15 -18.05
C LYS A 1057 -12.34 7.00 -17.25
N ARG A 1058 -13.47 6.42 -16.81
CA ARG A 1058 -14.44 7.11 -15.93
C ARG A 1058 -13.80 7.49 -14.59
N LEU A 1059 -13.15 6.53 -13.91
CA LEU A 1059 -12.50 6.79 -12.62
C LEU A 1059 -11.38 7.85 -12.72
N ASP A 1060 -10.64 7.86 -13.83
CA ASP A 1060 -9.62 8.90 -14.09
C ASP A 1060 -10.24 10.29 -14.31
N GLU A 1061 -11.43 10.38 -14.91
CA GLU A 1061 -12.16 11.64 -15.04
C GLU A 1061 -12.66 12.15 -13.69
N VAL A 1062 -13.21 11.26 -12.85
CA VAL A 1062 -13.58 11.55 -11.46
C VAL A 1062 -12.35 12.03 -10.66
N LYS A 1063 -11.20 11.38 -10.83
CA LYS A 1063 -9.92 11.77 -10.24
C LYS A 1063 -9.52 13.18 -10.67
N LYS A 1064 -9.61 13.52 -11.96
CA LYS A 1064 -9.30 14.87 -12.46
C LYS A 1064 -10.16 15.95 -11.79
N VAL A 1065 -11.46 15.70 -11.63
CA VAL A 1065 -12.38 16.62 -10.94
C VAL A 1065 -11.97 16.85 -9.49
N LEU A 1066 -11.61 15.78 -8.76
CA LEU A 1066 -11.10 15.87 -7.38
C LEU A 1066 -9.75 16.62 -7.28
N PHE A 1067 -8.82 16.35 -8.20
CA PHE A 1067 -7.52 17.03 -8.24
C PHE A 1067 -7.65 18.52 -8.56
N ALA A 1068 -8.60 18.90 -9.42
CA ALA A 1068 -8.85 20.31 -9.74
C ALA A 1068 -9.32 21.11 -8.52
N TYR A 1069 -10.02 20.48 -7.58
CA TYR A 1069 -10.45 21.08 -6.32
C TYR A 1069 -9.32 21.21 -5.29
N GLY A 1070 -8.34 20.30 -5.31
CA GLY A 1070 -7.21 20.31 -4.38
C GLY A 1070 -6.13 21.37 -4.66
N ARG A 1071 -6.32 22.22 -5.69
CA ARG A 1071 -5.37 23.26 -6.12
C ARG A 1071 -5.65 24.64 -5.53
#